data_AF-A0A8H4GGJ7-F1
#
_entry.id   AF-A0A8H4GGJ7-F1
#
_cell.length_a   1.000
_cell.length_b   1.000
_cell.length_c   1.000
_cell.angle_alpha   90.00
_cell.angle_beta   90.00
_cell.angle_gamma   90.00
#
_symmetry.space_group_name_H-M   'P 1'
#
loop_
_entity.id
_entity.type
_entity.pdbx_description
1 polymer ?
#
loop_
_entity_poly.entity_id
_entity_poly.type
_entity_poly.pdbx_seq_one_letter_code
_entity_poly.pdbx_strand_id
1 'polypeptide(L)'
;MARINKEASSPFFTSIPILDFSQTASVETKPVFIRELRDALLNVGFFYVKNTPLPAEVVTSLMAQTVNVFDMPLEKKLEVAMVNSKHFLGYSPLGAEKTGQMADYREQFDFSTELPAPASDEPVYRNVRGPNQWPDETVVPGFRHVIETYLRVITQIAEAFKTLVAEALDLEPDSLLRLFDVPPQIKMKLVKYPPPPQSSGSKEHINLQGSGPHKDGSFLTYLLQGTPHRGLEVQNKAGDWISVPPIPGTLVVNIGRSLESITRGVCVATTHRVRLDSDYFRASDGSSLGPRYSFPAFQSLSLELTQENMFLDLPAHIAALAKDRELNSDVEEAFKDVYNGSIGEGTFMARLTSHPDVAQRWIQSSLCGLPLNLGLRNPYNSRAKQERRECFEKLASFINASPDEIAFGPSSTQLFHNLAQSLEPTLTTGSEIIISNLCHESAINAWLHLAKRSHATVKWWTHPPSNNPTLSLENLRQLLSPKSRLVTCNHVSNVFGTIHDIRAVADMVHTIPGAMLCVDGVALAPHRPIDVKALDVDFYFCSWYKIFGPHIAQVYAHRRVQERQMISINHSIPSPYACDAKLHPGMGCFELEQSLIAVVDYIKSIGWSSIVHQEMVLQEALLSYLHSRMDTFTVYGEPCSDPSRRICLVSFRVNGRSSKEIENIIQCHTKFRIASGHAYSFRYLYDVLGLPGDGVIRVSFAHYNTLKEVKEFTNMLDRLLADELEGHILPCGLCGTGQ
;
A
#
# COMPACT_ATOMS: atom_id res chain seq x y z
N MET A 1 -43.40 1.64 -61.57
CA MET A 1 -43.49 0.96 -60.26
C MET A 1 -42.69 1.76 -59.25
N ALA A 2 -43.37 2.54 -58.42
CA ALA A 2 -42.76 3.29 -57.33
C ALA A 2 -42.28 2.31 -56.25
N ARG A 3 -40.97 2.30 -55.96
CA ARG A 3 -40.43 1.61 -54.79
C ARG A 3 -40.73 2.46 -53.57
N ILE A 4 -41.66 1.97 -52.76
CA ILE A 4 -41.91 2.45 -51.40
C ILE A 4 -40.66 2.11 -50.59
N ASN A 5 -39.85 3.12 -50.28
CA ASN A 5 -38.85 3.02 -49.21
C ASN A 5 -39.60 2.94 -47.88
N LYS A 6 -39.77 1.72 -47.36
CA LYS A 6 -40.04 1.50 -45.95
C LYS A 6 -38.76 1.91 -45.22
N GLU A 7 -38.76 3.08 -44.58
CA GLU A 7 -37.75 3.42 -43.59
C GLU A 7 -37.72 2.29 -42.56
N ALA A 8 -36.63 1.52 -42.55
CA ALA A 8 -36.39 0.55 -41.50
C ALA A 8 -36.09 1.34 -40.23
N SER A 9 -37.03 1.34 -39.28
CA SER A 9 -36.79 1.88 -37.94
C SER A 9 -35.55 1.21 -37.36
N SER A 10 -34.57 2.00 -36.94
CA SER A 10 -33.37 1.51 -36.24
C SER A 10 -33.78 0.56 -35.10
N PRO A 11 -33.10 -0.60 -34.92
CA PRO A 11 -33.39 -1.50 -33.80
C PRO A 11 -32.99 -0.91 -32.43
N PHE A 12 -32.36 0.27 -32.40
CA PHE A 12 -31.84 0.93 -31.21
C PHE A 12 -32.76 2.07 -30.77
N PHE A 13 -32.84 2.31 -29.46
CA PHE A 13 -33.64 3.41 -28.92
C PHE A 13 -33.10 4.77 -29.38
N THR A 14 -34.02 5.68 -29.67
CA THR A 14 -33.75 7.08 -30.07
C THR A 14 -34.34 8.11 -29.11
N SER A 15 -35.03 7.65 -28.07
CA SER A 15 -35.62 8.46 -27.00
C SER A 15 -35.67 7.65 -25.70
N ILE A 16 -35.79 8.36 -24.57
CA ILE A 16 -35.93 7.74 -23.25
C ILE A 16 -37.42 7.61 -22.91
N PRO A 17 -37.93 6.40 -22.57
CA PRO A 17 -39.33 6.19 -22.26
C PRO A 17 -39.75 6.90 -20.97
N ILE A 18 -41.04 7.23 -20.84
CA ILE A 18 -41.64 7.89 -19.68
C ILE A 18 -42.73 6.99 -19.12
N LEU A 19 -42.53 6.50 -17.89
CA LEU A 19 -43.45 5.61 -17.19
C LEU A 19 -44.26 6.39 -16.15
N ASP A 20 -45.53 6.01 -15.96
CA ASP A 20 -46.43 6.64 -15.01
C ASP A 20 -46.58 5.78 -13.74
N PHE A 21 -45.91 6.18 -12.66
CA PHE A 21 -45.93 5.41 -11.41
C PHE A 21 -47.33 5.27 -10.81
N SER A 22 -48.25 6.19 -11.09
CA SER A 22 -49.62 6.10 -10.57
C SER A 22 -50.38 4.87 -11.08
N GLN A 23 -49.95 4.28 -12.21
CA GLN A 23 -50.51 3.03 -12.75
C GLN A 23 -50.22 1.81 -11.86
N THR A 24 -49.26 1.88 -10.93
CA THR A 24 -48.99 0.74 -10.02
C THR A 24 -50.06 0.58 -8.94
N ALA A 25 -50.94 1.58 -8.76
CA ALA A 25 -51.93 1.62 -7.69
C ALA A 25 -53.21 0.81 -8.00
N SER A 26 -53.49 0.47 -9.26
CA SER A 26 -54.70 -0.26 -9.67
C SER A 26 -54.35 -1.56 -10.40
N VAL A 27 -55.15 -2.60 -10.17
CA VAL A 27 -54.98 -3.93 -10.78
C VAL A 27 -55.15 -3.87 -12.30
N GLU A 28 -55.98 -2.96 -12.80
CA GLU A 28 -56.26 -2.76 -14.22
C GLU A 28 -55.12 -2.06 -14.95
N THR A 29 -54.44 -1.13 -14.28
CA THR A 29 -53.40 -0.27 -14.89
C THR A 29 -51.99 -0.80 -14.67
N LYS A 30 -51.73 -1.54 -13.58
CA LYS A 30 -50.42 -2.10 -13.27
C LYS A 30 -49.83 -2.96 -14.41
N PRO A 31 -50.58 -3.82 -15.13
CA PRO A 31 -50.04 -4.58 -16.26
C PRO A 31 -49.48 -3.71 -17.40
N VAL A 32 -50.00 -2.49 -17.58
CA VAL A 32 -49.46 -1.51 -18.55
C VAL A 32 -48.08 -1.06 -18.11
N PHE A 33 -47.96 -0.62 -16.86
CA PHE A 33 -46.69 -0.21 -16.26
C PHE A 33 -45.65 -1.33 -16.30
N ILE A 34 -46.02 -2.56 -15.94
CA ILE A 34 -45.11 -3.73 -15.95
C ILE A 34 -44.58 -4.00 -17.36
N ARG A 35 -45.42 -3.89 -18.40
CA ARG A 35 -44.99 -4.05 -19.80
C ARG A 35 -44.02 -2.94 -20.23
N GLU A 36 -44.31 -1.69 -19.89
CA GLU A 36 -43.45 -0.55 -20.21
C GLU A 36 -42.12 -0.62 -19.46
N LEU A 37 -42.15 -1.03 -18.19
CA LEU A 37 -40.95 -1.27 -17.38
C LEU A 37 -40.11 -2.40 -17.96
N ARG A 38 -40.72 -3.52 -18.36
CA ARG A 38 -40.00 -4.62 -19.03
C ARG A 38 -39.30 -4.13 -20.29
N ASP A 39 -39.98 -3.35 -21.14
CA ASP A 39 -39.38 -2.80 -22.35
C ASP A 39 -38.19 -1.87 -22.03
N ALA A 40 -38.36 -0.96 -21.07
CA ALA A 40 -37.29 -0.07 -20.63
C ALA A 40 -36.09 -0.86 -20.05
N LEU A 41 -36.35 -1.92 -19.28
CA LEU A 41 -35.31 -2.75 -18.65
C LEU A 41 -34.47 -3.52 -19.68
N LEU A 42 -35.12 -4.08 -20.69
CA LEU A 42 -34.48 -4.96 -21.68
C LEU A 42 -33.85 -4.19 -22.85
N ASN A 43 -34.45 -3.07 -23.26
CA ASN A 43 -34.11 -2.41 -24.52
C ASN A 43 -33.41 -1.06 -24.34
N VAL A 44 -33.54 -0.40 -23.18
CA VAL A 44 -33.04 0.98 -22.99
C VAL A 44 -32.06 1.11 -21.83
N GLY A 45 -32.35 0.53 -20.67
CA GLY A 45 -31.56 0.68 -19.43
C GLY A 45 -31.72 2.04 -18.73
N PHE A 46 -32.55 2.93 -19.28
CA PHE A 46 -32.88 4.26 -18.77
C PHE A 46 -34.36 4.57 -19.02
N PHE A 47 -35.01 5.26 -18.09
CA PHE A 47 -36.40 5.73 -18.24
C PHE A 47 -36.70 6.89 -17.30
N TYR A 48 -37.69 7.72 -17.65
CA TYR A 48 -38.29 8.66 -16.70
C TYR A 48 -39.44 7.99 -15.95
N VAL A 49 -39.66 8.42 -14.72
CA VAL A 49 -40.83 8.05 -13.92
C VAL A 49 -41.51 9.33 -13.45
N LYS A 50 -42.77 9.53 -13.83
CA LYS A 50 -43.62 10.64 -13.37
C LYS A 50 -44.63 10.15 -12.33
N ASN A 51 -45.30 11.10 -11.67
CA ASN A 51 -46.35 10.82 -10.67
C ASN A 51 -45.88 9.92 -9.52
N THR A 52 -44.60 10.05 -9.13
CA THR A 52 -44.04 9.34 -7.98
C THR A 52 -44.57 9.90 -6.66
N PRO A 53 -44.46 9.16 -5.54
CA PRO A 53 -44.75 9.68 -4.20
C PRO A 53 -43.87 10.84 -3.73
N LEU A 54 -42.88 11.30 -4.52
CA LEU A 54 -41.99 12.41 -4.18
C LEU A 54 -42.73 13.76 -4.21
N PRO A 55 -42.97 14.42 -3.05
CA PRO A 55 -43.71 15.66 -3.02
C PRO A 55 -42.88 16.84 -3.58
N ALA A 56 -43.54 17.76 -4.28
CA ALA A 56 -42.88 18.94 -4.85
C ALA A 56 -42.23 19.86 -3.79
N GLU A 57 -42.81 19.92 -2.59
CA GLU A 57 -42.26 20.67 -1.44
C GLU A 57 -40.94 20.08 -0.93
N VAL A 58 -40.77 18.75 -0.99
CA VAL A 58 -39.52 18.07 -0.63
C VAL A 58 -38.44 18.41 -1.66
N VAL A 59 -38.79 18.40 -2.96
CA VAL A 59 -37.86 18.80 -4.04
C VAL A 59 -37.44 20.26 -3.88
N THR A 60 -38.38 21.15 -3.59
CA THR A 60 -38.12 22.58 -3.39
C THR A 60 -37.21 22.80 -2.18
N SER A 61 -37.48 22.14 -1.07
CA SER A 61 -36.67 22.22 0.15
C SER A 61 -35.27 21.65 -0.04
N LEU A 62 -35.15 20.51 -0.73
CA LEU A 62 -33.86 19.88 -1.09
C LEU A 62 -33.01 20.82 -1.92
N MET A 63 -33.61 21.44 -2.95
CA MET A 63 -32.89 22.36 -3.83
C MET A 63 -32.41 23.59 -3.06
N ALA A 64 -33.25 24.20 -2.22
CA ALA A 64 -32.88 25.35 -1.40
C ALA A 64 -31.72 25.02 -0.45
N GLN A 65 -31.81 23.90 0.28
CA GLN A 65 -30.76 23.46 1.22
C GLN A 65 -29.47 23.05 0.51
N THR A 66 -29.57 22.53 -0.71
CA THR A 66 -28.40 22.24 -1.55
C THR A 66 -27.64 23.51 -1.90
N VAL A 67 -28.33 24.59 -2.29
CA VAL A 67 -27.66 25.87 -2.55
C VAL A 67 -26.95 26.36 -1.30
N ASN A 68 -27.64 26.35 -0.15
CA ASN A 68 -27.07 26.80 1.12
C ASN A 68 -25.80 26.01 1.52
N VAL A 69 -25.79 24.68 1.36
CA VAL A 69 -24.62 23.86 1.74
C VAL A 69 -23.43 24.09 0.80
N PHE A 70 -23.66 24.34 -0.49
CA PHE A 70 -22.57 24.64 -1.42
C PHE A 70 -22.01 26.07 -1.28
N ASP A 71 -22.83 27.00 -0.81
CA ASP A 71 -22.46 28.40 -0.59
C ASP A 71 -21.75 28.62 0.77
N MET A 72 -21.64 27.57 1.60
CA MET A 72 -20.80 27.61 2.80
C MET A 72 -19.34 27.97 2.47
N PRO A 73 -18.65 28.68 3.39
CA PRO A 73 -17.20 28.84 3.31
C PRO A 73 -16.49 27.50 3.16
N LEU A 74 -15.40 27.46 2.38
CA LEU A 74 -14.67 26.22 2.10
C LEU A 74 -14.21 25.54 3.39
N GLU A 75 -13.78 26.32 4.39
CA GLU A 75 -13.35 25.83 5.70
C GLU A 75 -14.46 25.01 6.38
N LYS A 76 -15.71 25.47 6.30
CA LYS A 76 -16.87 24.77 6.85
C LYS A 76 -17.24 23.52 6.05
N LYS A 77 -17.07 23.55 4.72
CA LYS A 77 -17.24 22.35 3.89
C LYS A 77 -16.18 21.29 4.22
N LEU A 78 -14.95 21.72 4.51
CA LEU A 78 -13.84 20.82 4.85
C LEU A 78 -13.97 20.17 6.24
N GLU A 79 -14.72 20.75 7.18
CA GLU A 79 -15.05 20.09 8.46
C GLU A 79 -15.76 18.76 8.24
N VAL A 80 -16.59 18.67 7.20
CA VAL A 80 -17.30 17.44 6.78
C VAL A 80 -16.72 16.80 5.52
N ALA A 81 -15.45 17.05 5.21
CA ALA A 81 -14.76 16.44 4.07
C ALA A 81 -14.82 14.91 4.12
N MET A 82 -14.96 14.26 2.97
CA MET A 82 -15.04 12.80 2.88
C MET A 82 -13.84 12.10 3.52
N VAL A 83 -12.64 12.69 3.41
CA VAL A 83 -11.41 12.21 4.08
C VAL A 83 -11.55 12.10 5.60
N ASN A 84 -12.51 12.78 6.23
CA ASN A 84 -12.78 12.68 7.67
C ASN A 84 -13.70 11.50 8.03
N SER A 85 -14.21 10.74 7.05
CA SER A 85 -15.10 9.60 7.27
C SER A 85 -14.51 8.31 6.72
N LYS A 86 -14.32 7.31 7.59
CA LYS A 86 -14.02 5.93 7.19
C LYS A 86 -15.12 5.29 6.33
N HIS A 87 -16.27 5.96 6.17
CA HIS A 87 -17.45 5.51 5.46
C HIS A 87 -17.63 6.09 4.05
N PHE A 88 -16.66 6.89 3.57
CA PHE A 88 -16.72 7.53 2.25
C PHE A 88 -17.98 8.40 2.07
N LEU A 89 -18.39 9.10 3.14
CA LEU A 89 -19.51 10.04 3.18
C LEU A 89 -18.99 11.42 3.59
N GLY A 90 -19.44 12.47 2.92
CA GLY A 90 -19.00 13.84 3.17
C GLY A 90 -18.71 14.64 1.90
N TYR A 91 -18.05 15.78 2.07
CA TYR A 91 -17.74 16.75 1.03
C TYR A 91 -16.52 16.34 0.18
N SER A 92 -16.61 16.54 -1.13
CA SER A 92 -15.50 16.44 -2.08
C SER A 92 -15.38 17.75 -2.88
N PRO A 93 -14.18 18.36 -2.92
CA PRO A 93 -13.98 19.63 -3.61
C PRO A 93 -14.09 19.51 -5.14
N LEU A 94 -14.20 20.66 -5.81
CA LEU A 94 -14.28 20.74 -7.27
C LEU A 94 -13.12 19.98 -7.94
N GLY A 95 -13.44 19.04 -8.83
CA GLY A 95 -12.43 18.27 -9.56
C GLY A 95 -11.81 17.11 -8.78
N ALA A 96 -12.28 16.83 -7.55
CA ALA A 96 -11.76 15.72 -6.75
C ALA A 96 -12.13 14.35 -7.34
N GLU A 97 -13.33 14.23 -7.91
CA GLU A 97 -13.80 12.97 -8.48
C GLU A 97 -13.30 12.77 -9.92
N LYS A 98 -13.06 11.52 -10.31
CA LYS A 98 -12.54 11.18 -11.63
C LYS A 98 -13.39 10.10 -12.28
N THR A 99 -13.75 10.33 -13.55
CA THR A 99 -14.42 9.34 -14.40
C THR A 99 -13.55 9.09 -15.63
N GLY A 100 -13.34 7.82 -16.00
CA GLY A 100 -12.48 7.47 -17.14
C GLY A 100 -11.06 8.08 -17.04
N GLN A 101 -10.49 8.12 -15.83
CA GLN A 101 -9.19 8.73 -15.47
C GLN A 101 -9.07 10.26 -15.60
N MET A 102 -10.12 10.95 -16.06
CA MET A 102 -10.14 12.40 -16.17
C MET A 102 -10.93 13.00 -15.00
N ALA A 103 -10.54 14.21 -14.56
CA ALA A 103 -11.23 14.91 -13.48
C ALA A 103 -12.62 15.37 -13.95
N ASP A 104 -13.63 15.08 -13.13
CA ASP A 104 -15.00 15.55 -13.30
C ASP A 104 -15.09 17.00 -12.81
N TYR A 105 -15.50 17.93 -13.66
CA TYR A 105 -15.67 19.35 -13.30
C TYR A 105 -16.96 19.55 -12.49
N ARG A 106 -16.96 18.98 -11.29
CA ARG A 106 -18.04 19.00 -10.31
C ARG A 106 -17.52 19.06 -8.89
N GLU A 107 -18.31 19.65 -8.02
CA GLU A 107 -18.18 19.67 -6.57
C GLU A 107 -19.33 18.85 -5.98
N GLN A 108 -19.14 18.09 -4.89
CA GLN A 108 -20.20 17.22 -4.38
C GLN A 108 -20.18 16.97 -2.87
N PHE A 109 -21.34 16.56 -2.34
CA PHE A 109 -21.49 15.95 -1.03
C PHE A 109 -22.12 14.55 -1.17
N ASP A 110 -21.56 13.56 -0.49
CA ASP A 110 -22.07 12.20 -0.43
C ASP A 110 -22.75 11.94 0.93
N PHE A 111 -24.03 11.56 0.90
CA PHE A 111 -24.81 11.12 2.06
C PHE A 111 -25.39 9.73 1.82
N SER A 112 -25.91 9.09 2.85
CA SER A 112 -26.72 7.88 2.70
C SER A 112 -27.85 7.82 3.71
N THR A 113 -28.74 6.84 3.58
CA THR A 113 -29.60 6.41 4.70
C THR A 113 -28.77 6.33 5.97
N GLU A 114 -29.24 6.94 7.06
CA GLU A 114 -28.50 7.01 8.32
C GLU A 114 -28.38 5.59 8.92
N LEU A 115 -27.14 5.17 9.15
CA LEU A 115 -26.80 3.84 9.67
C LEU A 115 -25.72 3.97 10.75
N PRO A 116 -25.74 3.09 11.78
CA PRO A 116 -24.65 3.05 12.75
C PRO A 116 -23.35 2.61 12.09
N ALA A 117 -22.22 2.95 12.73
CA ALA A 117 -20.93 2.41 12.30
C ALA A 117 -20.89 0.88 12.56
N PRO A 118 -20.22 0.09 11.69
CA PRO A 118 -19.98 -1.33 11.95
C PRO A 118 -19.18 -1.54 13.25
N ALA A 119 -19.36 -2.69 13.88
CA ALA A 119 -18.57 -3.07 15.05
C ALA A 119 -17.09 -3.25 14.68
N SER A 120 -16.20 -3.12 15.67
CA SER A 120 -14.74 -3.11 15.43
C SER A 120 -14.17 -4.45 14.98
N ASP A 121 -14.88 -5.55 15.23
CA ASP A 121 -14.53 -6.93 14.85
C ASP A 121 -15.13 -7.35 13.51
N GLU A 122 -15.97 -6.51 12.90
CA GLU A 122 -16.54 -6.78 11.58
C GLU A 122 -15.48 -6.62 10.47
N PRO A 123 -15.64 -7.34 9.33
CA PRO A 123 -14.75 -7.19 8.19
C PRO A 123 -14.62 -5.74 7.72
N VAL A 124 -13.40 -5.34 7.37
CA VAL A 124 -13.07 -3.94 7.04
C VAL A 124 -13.92 -3.37 5.91
N TYR A 125 -14.35 -4.22 4.96
CA TYR A 125 -15.18 -3.80 3.84
C TYR A 125 -16.54 -3.24 4.26
N ARG A 126 -17.06 -3.62 5.44
CA ARG A 126 -18.33 -3.09 5.96
C ARG A 126 -18.25 -1.60 6.30
N ASN A 127 -17.04 -1.03 6.39
CA ASN A 127 -16.88 0.41 6.55
C ASN A 127 -17.49 1.20 5.38
N VAL A 128 -17.79 0.63 4.20
CA VAL A 128 -18.57 1.34 3.16
C VAL A 128 -19.98 1.77 3.62
N ARG A 129 -20.45 1.23 4.75
CA ARG A 129 -21.67 1.65 5.45
C ARG A 129 -21.31 2.29 6.80
N GLY A 130 -22.05 3.32 7.19
CA GLY A 130 -21.89 3.99 8.47
C GLY A 130 -22.55 5.37 8.53
N PRO A 131 -22.29 6.13 9.60
CA PRO A 131 -22.92 7.43 9.84
C PRO A 131 -22.50 8.49 8.82
N ASN A 132 -23.42 9.41 8.56
CA ASN A 132 -23.18 10.59 7.74
C ASN A 132 -22.33 11.63 8.49
N GLN A 133 -21.65 12.50 7.73
CA GLN A 133 -21.06 13.72 8.26
C GLN A 133 -21.97 14.91 7.97
N TRP A 134 -22.63 15.44 9.01
CA TRP A 134 -23.58 16.53 8.88
C TRP A 134 -22.90 17.89 9.07
N PRO A 135 -23.15 18.88 8.18
CA PRO A 135 -22.77 20.26 8.44
C PRO A 135 -23.36 20.76 9.77
N ASP A 136 -22.69 21.73 10.39
CA ASP A 136 -23.16 22.34 11.63
C ASP A 136 -24.57 22.96 11.44
N GLU A 137 -25.50 22.60 12.32
CA GLU A 137 -26.89 23.05 12.30
C GLU A 137 -27.00 24.58 12.44
N THR A 138 -26.00 25.24 13.02
CA THR A 138 -25.92 26.71 13.12
C THR A 138 -25.52 27.38 11.81
N VAL A 139 -24.88 26.64 10.89
CA VAL A 139 -24.43 27.15 9.58
C VAL A 139 -25.49 26.91 8.52
N VAL A 140 -26.09 25.71 8.49
CA VAL A 140 -27.17 25.36 7.55
C VAL A 140 -28.35 24.73 8.29
N PRO A 141 -29.19 25.54 8.96
CA PRO A 141 -30.31 25.03 9.76
C PRO A 141 -31.31 24.21 8.94
N GLY A 142 -31.73 23.08 9.49
CA GLY A 142 -32.71 22.16 8.91
C GLY A 142 -32.17 21.27 7.79
N PHE A 143 -30.87 21.36 7.44
CA PHE A 143 -30.27 20.62 6.34
C PHE A 143 -30.46 19.11 6.48
N ARG A 144 -30.07 18.56 7.64
CA ARG A 144 -30.17 17.13 7.93
C ARG A 144 -31.60 16.61 7.75
N HIS A 145 -32.58 17.32 8.29
CA HIS A 145 -33.99 16.94 8.22
C HIS A 145 -34.48 16.83 6.76
N VAL A 146 -34.08 17.78 5.90
CA VAL A 146 -34.44 17.78 4.48
C VAL A 146 -33.82 16.61 3.74
N ILE A 147 -32.53 16.32 3.96
CA ILE A 147 -31.83 15.19 3.34
C ILE A 147 -32.45 13.86 3.77
N GLU A 148 -32.69 13.66 5.08
CA GLU A 148 -33.32 12.46 5.61
C GLU A 148 -34.76 12.28 5.08
N THR A 149 -35.51 13.36 4.93
CA THR A 149 -36.86 13.33 4.37
C THR A 149 -36.85 12.90 2.90
N TYR A 150 -35.95 13.47 2.09
CA TYR A 150 -35.78 13.06 0.69
C TYR A 150 -35.38 11.58 0.57
N LEU A 151 -34.37 11.14 1.32
CA LEU A 151 -33.91 9.75 1.31
C LEU A 151 -35.00 8.77 1.74
N ARG A 152 -35.85 9.14 2.70
CA ARG A 152 -36.99 8.31 3.12
C ARG A 152 -37.97 8.08 1.98
N VAL A 153 -38.31 9.12 1.21
CA VAL A 153 -39.23 9.00 0.08
C VAL A 153 -38.60 8.22 -1.08
N ILE A 154 -37.33 8.48 -1.39
CA ILE A 154 -36.61 7.69 -2.40
C ILE A 154 -36.51 6.22 -1.98
N THR A 155 -36.30 5.93 -0.69
CA THR A 155 -36.28 4.54 -0.18
C THR A 155 -37.63 3.87 -0.40
N GLN A 156 -38.76 4.54 -0.17
CA GLN A 156 -40.09 3.98 -0.45
C GLN A 156 -40.29 3.65 -1.93
N ILE A 157 -39.84 4.53 -2.83
CA ILE A 157 -39.86 4.30 -4.28
C ILE A 157 -38.96 3.09 -4.60
N ALA A 158 -37.76 3.04 -4.04
CA ALA A 158 -36.78 1.98 -4.27
C ALA A 158 -37.28 0.60 -3.79
N GLU A 159 -37.98 0.53 -2.66
CA GLU A 159 -38.63 -0.69 -2.18
C GLU A 159 -39.73 -1.16 -3.14
N ALA A 160 -40.58 -0.25 -3.65
CA ALA A 160 -41.60 -0.59 -4.64
C ALA A 160 -40.99 -1.13 -5.94
N PHE A 161 -39.86 -0.57 -6.38
CA PHE A 161 -39.18 -1.05 -7.59
C PHE A 161 -38.57 -2.45 -7.45
N LYS A 162 -38.30 -2.95 -6.24
CA LYS A 162 -37.85 -4.35 -6.08
C LYS A 162 -38.92 -5.33 -6.59
N THR A 163 -40.18 -5.12 -6.21
CA THR A 163 -41.28 -5.99 -6.64
C THR A 163 -41.68 -5.73 -8.09
N LEU A 164 -41.72 -4.46 -8.52
CA LEU A 164 -42.04 -4.10 -9.91
C LEU A 164 -41.02 -4.65 -10.91
N VAL A 165 -39.73 -4.64 -10.57
CA VAL A 165 -38.69 -5.26 -11.42
C VAL A 165 -38.84 -6.78 -11.45
N ALA A 166 -39.15 -7.43 -10.32
CA ALA A 166 -39.42 -8.86 -10.30
C ALA A 166 -40.58 -9.24 -11.23
N GLU A 167 -41.72 -8.54 -11.12
CA GLU A 167 -42.88 -8.75 -11.99
C GLU A 167 -42.59 -8.41 -13.47
N ALA A 168 -41.81 -7.36 -13.75
CA ALA A 168 -41.36 -7.04 -15.09
C ALA A 168 -40.46 -8.13 -15.69
N LEU A 169 -39.76 -8.91 -14.86
CA LEU A 169 -38.96 -10.06 -15.28
C LEU A 169 -39.73 -11.40 -15.17
N ASP A 170 -41.05 -11.35 -14.95
CA ASP A 170 -41.93 -12.51 -14.78
C ASP A 170 -41.46 -13.45 -13.66
N LEU A 171 -40.93 -12.87 -12.58
CA LEU A 171 -40.56 -13.54 -11.34
C LEU A 171 -41.61 -13.29 -10.26
N GLU A 172 -41.60 -14.13 -9.23
CA GLU A 172 -42.39 -13.89 -8.02
C GLU A 172 -42.04 -12.52 -7.41
N PRO A 173 -43.04 -11.71 -6.96
CA PRO A 173 -42.81 -10.33 -6.51
C PRO A 173 -41.71 -10.18 -5.45
N ASP A 174 -41.60 -11.14 -4.54
CA ASP A 174 -40.67 -11.09 -3.40
C ASP A 174 -39.29 -11.72 -3.71
N SER A 175 -39.09 -12.26 -4.91
CA SER A 175 -37.88 -13.02 -5.29
C SER A 175 -36.58 -12.21 -5.19
N LEU A 176 -36.66 -10.88 -5.34
CA LEU A 176 -35.50 -10.00 -5.26
C LEU A 176 -35.17 -9.55 -3.83
N LEU A 177 -36.09 -9.69 -2.87
CA LEU A 177 -35.91 -9.13 -1.52
C LEU A 177 -34.67 -9.68 -0.81
N ARG A 178 -34.34 -10.96 -1.04
CA ARG A 178 -33.14 -11.63 -0.50
C ARG A 178 -31.81 -11.01 -0.93
N LEU A 179 -31.81 -10.17 -1.98
CA LEU A 179 -30.61 -9.56 -2.54
C LEU A 179 -30.25 -8.22 -1.90
N PHE A 180 -31.05 -7.73 -0.94
CA PHE A 180 -30.89 -6.41 -0.34
C PHE A 180 -30.69 -6.53 1.18
N ASP A 181 -29.86 -5.65 1.73
CA ASP A 181 -29.69 -5.54 3.17
C ASP A 181 -30.93 -4.94 3.85
N VAL A 182 -31.15 -5.31 5.11
CA VAL A 182 -32.17 -4.73 5.99
C VAL A 182 -31.49 -4.19 7.26
N PRO A 183 -31.56 -2.88 7.55
CA PRO A 183 -32.17 -1.83 6.72
C PRO A 183 -31.38 -1.59 5.41
N PRO A 184 -32.05 -1.13 4.33
CA PRO A 184 -31.39 -0.82 3.07
C PRO A 184 -30.52 0.43 3.21
N GLN A 185 -29.45 0.50 2.43
CA GLN A 185 -28.69 1.74 2.26
C GLN A 185 -28.97 2.32 0.88
N ILE A 186 -29.55 3.52 0.86
CA ILE A 186 -29.60 4.37 -0.33
C ILE A 186 -28.51 5.43 -0.16
N LYS A 187 -27.48 5.37 -0.99
CA LYS A 187 -26.44 6.42 -1.03
C LYS A 187 -26.90 7.51 -1.99
N MET A 188 -26.72 8.78 -1.66
CA MET A 188 -27.04 9.90 -2.54
C MET A 188 -25.86 10.84 -2.70
N LYS A 189 -25.81 11.53 -3.83
CA LYS A 189 -24.90 12.66 -4.03
C LYS A 189 -25.71 13.94 -4.22
N LEU A 190 -25.28 15.02 -3.59
CA LEU A 190 -25.60 16.38 -4.02
C LEU A 190 -24.48 16.82 -4.95
N VAL A 191 -24.76 17.09 -6.22
CA VAL A 191 -23.73 17.42 -7.20
C VAL A 191 -23.97 18.81 -7.76
N LYS A 192 -22.93 19.66 -7.73
CA LYS A 192 -22.89 20.99 -8.34
C LYS A 192 -21.90 21.00 -9.49
N TYR A 193 -22.39 21.31 -10.68
CA TYR A 193 -21.58 21.56 -11.87
C TYR A 193 -21.53 23.08 -12.10
N PRO A 194 -20.38 23.74 -11.88
CA PRO A 194 -20.22 25.15 -12.20
C PRO A 194 -20.29 25.40 -13.71
N PRO A 195 -20.65 26.62 -14.15
CA PRO A 195 -20.47 27.02 -15.53
C PRO A 195 -19.00 26.83 -15.97
N PRO A 196 -18.74 26.31 -17.18
CA PRO A 196 -17.38 26.18 -17.70
C PRO A 196 -16.73 27.57 -17.85
N PRO A 197 -15.42 27.69 -17.63
CA PRO A 197 -14.71 28.95 -17.84
C PRO A 197 -14.85 29.41 -19.30
N GLN A 198 -15.06 30.72 -19.50
CA GLN A 198 -15.14 31.32 -20.83
C GLN A 198 -13.75 31.29 -21.48
N SER A 199 -13.60 30.65 -22.65
CA SER A 199 -12.34 30.70 -23.39
C SER A 199 -12.11 32.11 -23.92
N SER A 200 -10.96 32.70 -23.58
CA SER A 200 -10.53 33.98 -24.15
C SER A 200 -10.14 33.79 -25.62
N GLY A 201 -11.12 33.88 -26.51
CA GLY A 201 -10.91 34.17 -27.94
C GLY A 201 -10.36 33.05 -28.84
N SER A 202 -9.97 31.88 -28.33
CA SER A 202 -9.65 30.71 -29.15
C SER A 202 -10.81 29.72 -29.16
N LYS A 203 -11.22 29.24 -30.34
CA LYS A 203 -12.14 28.10 -30.55
C LYS A 203 -11.48 26.76 -30.18
N GLU A 204 -10.61 26.75 -29.18
CA GLU A 204 -10.12 25.50 -28.60
C GLU A 204 -11.15 25.03 -27.59
N HIS A 205 -11.83 23.93 -27.90
CA HIS A 205 -12.69 23.25 -26.96
C HIS A 205 -11.84 22.82 -25.76
N ILE A 206 -11.98 23.51 -24.63
CA ILE A 206 -11.43 23.03 -23.37
C ILE A 206 -12.11 21.68 -23.13
N ASN A 207 -11.32 20.59 -23.08
CA ASN A 207 -11.81 19.22 -22.90
C ASN A 207 -12.30 18.99 -21.46
N LEU A 208 -13.37 19.68 -21.08
CA LEU A 208 -14.03 19.63 -19.77
C LEU A 208 -15.16 18.60 -19.80
N GLN A 209 -15.13 17.64 -18.88
CA GLN A 209 -16.25 16.75 -18.63
C GLN A 209 -16.94 17.11 -17.32
N GLY A 210 -18.26 17.00 -17.28
CA GLY A 210 -18.98 17.04 -16.01
C GLY A 210 -18.89 15.70 -15.32
N SER A 211 -19.26 14.64 -16.04
CA SER A 211 -18.99 13.25 -15.66
C SER A 211 -18.77 12.46 -16.94
N GLY A 212 -17.63 11.80 -17.07
CA GLY A 212 -17.27 11.04 -18.26
C GLY A 212 -18.22 9.86 -18.54
N PRO A 213 -18.08 9.19 -19.70
CA PRO A 213 -18.80 7.96 -19.99
C PRO A 213 -18.59 6.89 -18.91
N HIS A 214 -19.66 6.45 -18.26
CA HIS A 214 -19.63 5.41 -17.23
C HIS A 214 -20.95 4.63 -17.13
N LYS A 215 -20.95 3.59 -16.29
CA LYS A 215 -22.13 2.86 -15.81
C LYS A 215 -22.10 2.86 -14.29
N ASP A 216 -23.28 2.97 -13.66
CA ASP A 216 -23.38 2.92 -12.20
C ASP A 216 -23.18 1.51 -11.66
N GLY A 217 -22.58 1.38 -10.46
CA GLY A 217 -22.43 0.08 -9.79
C GLY A 217 -23.69 -0.42 -9.07
N SER A 218 -24.72 0.42 -8.93
CA SER A 218 -25.96 0.15 -8.18
C SER A 218 -26.82 -0.97 -8.81
N PHE A 219 -27.89 -1.35 -8.13
CA PHE A 219 -29.01 -2.10 -8.71
C PHE A 219 -29.85 -1.16 -9.60
N LEU A 220 -30.36 -0.09 -9.01
CA LEU A 220 -31.00 1.03 -9.69
C LEU A 220 -30.47 2.35 -9.14
N THR A 221 -30.42 3.36 -10.01
CA THR A 221 -30.15 4.75 -9.62
C THR A 221 -31.39 5.60 -9.89
N TYR A 222 -31.76 6.43 -8.92
CA TYR A 222 -32.85 7.40 -8.99
C TYR A 222 -32.26 8.80 -9.03
N LEU A 223 -32.33 9.45 -10.18
CA LEU A 223 -31.76 10.77 -10.42
C LEU A 223 -32.85 11.83 -10.51
N LEU A 224 -32.82 12.78 -9.59
CA LEU A 224 -33.56 14.03 -9.72
C LEU A 224 -32.67 15.09 -10.40
N GLN A 225 -33.12 15.59 -11.55
CA GLN A 225 -32.49 16.70 -12.26
C GLN A 225 -32.95 18.03 -11.65
N GLY A 226 -32.16 18.58 -10.71
CA GLY A 226 -32.56 19.72 -9.87
C GLY A 226 -32.70 21.06 -10.57
N THR A 227 -32.21 21.19 -11.81
CA THR A 227 -32.20 22.45 -12.57
C THR A 227 -32.49 22.19 -14.04
N PRO A 228 -32.93 23.20 -14.82
CA PRO A 228 -33.35 23.02 -16.22
C PRO A 228 -32.19 22.80 -17.22
N HIS A 229 -30.96 22.62 -16.73
CA HIS A 229 -29.78 22.44 -17.57
C HIS A 229 -29.81 21.13 -18.35
N ARG A 230 -29.48 21.20 -19.64
CA ARG A 230 -29.20 20.03 -20.48
C ARG A 230 -27.86 19.38 -20.07
N GLY A 231 -27.51 18.30 -20.78
CA GLY A 231 -26.15 17.75 -20.78
C GLY A 231 -26.03 16.33 -20.26
N LEU A 232 -27.08 15.75 -19.65
CA LEU A 232 -27.11 14.29 -19.45
C LEU A 232 -27.38 13.62 -20.80
N GLU A 233 -26.52 12.66 -21.18
CA GLU A 233 -26.64 11.88 -22.41
C GLU A 233 -26.43 10.39 -22.11
N VAL A 234 -27.15 9.54 -22.82
CA VAL A 234 -27.12 8.07 -22.70
C VAL A 234 -26.77 7.47 -24.05
N GLN A 235 -25.84 6.52 -24.10
CA GLN A 235 -25.39 5.92 -25.34
C GLN A 235 -26.27 4.73 -25.74
N ASN A 236 -26.84 4.74 -26.94
CA ASN A 236 -27.55 3.57 -27.48
C ASN A 236 -26.55 2.52 -27.99
N LYS A 237 -27.05 1.33 -28.37
CA LYS A 237 -26.17 0.25 -28.89
C LYS A 237 -25.55 0.55 -30.27
N ALA A 238 -26.02 1.58 -30.97
CA ALA A 238 -25.38 2.07 -32.21
C ALA A 238 -24.14 2.94 -31.92
N GLY A 239 -23.94 3.34 -30.66
CA GLY A 239 -22.91 4.30 -30.25
C GLY A 239 -23.39 5.75 -30.23
N ASP A 240 -24.66 6.03 -30.58
CA ASP A 240 -25.22 7.38 -30.58
C ASP A 240 -25.52 7.85 -29.15
N TRP A 241 -25.22 9.12 -28.88
CA TRP A 241 -25.54 9.76 -27.60
C TRP A 241 -26.92 10.42 -27.64
N ILE A 242 -27.86 9.87 -26.88
CA ILE A 242 -29.25 10.33 -26.76
C ILE A 242 -29.39 11.28 -25.57
N SER A 243 -29.88 12.49 -25.81
CA SER A 243 -30.07 13.51 -24.77
C SER A 243 -31.19 13.13 -23.79
N VAL A 244 -30.97 13.44 -22.50
CA VAL A 244 -31.91 13.20 -21.39
C VAL A 244 -32.22 14.55 -20.72
N PRO A 245 -33.06 15.40 -21.35
CA PRO A 245 -33.35 16.74 -20.85
C PRO A 245 -34.20 16.72 -19.57
N PRO A 246 -34.02 17.65 -18.62
CA PRO A 246 -34.85 17.70 -17.42
C PRO A 246 -36.35 17.82 -17.73
N ILE A 247 -37.16 16.91 -17.16
CA ILE A 247 -38.63 16.97 -17.22
C ILE A 247 -39.16 17.23 -15.80
N PRO A 248 -39.84 18.37 -15.55
CA PRO A 248 -40.40 18.67 -14.23
C PRO A 248 -41.33 17.57 -13.70
N GLY A 249 -41.22 17.26 -12.41
CA GLY A 249 -42.04 16.24 -11.75
C GLY A 249 -41.65 14.79 -12.07
N THR A 250 -40.46 14.57 -12.62
CA THR A 250 -39.96 13.22 -12.94
C THR A 250 -38.65 12.90 -12.23
N LEU A 251 -38.43 11.60 -12.01
CA LEU A 251 -37.12 11.02 -11.73
C LEU A 251 -36.61 10.31 -12.98
N VAL A 252 -35.33 10.45 -13.29
CA VAL A 252 -34.64 9.55 -14.23
C VAL A 252 -34.23 8.32 -13.46
N VAL A 253 -34.56 7.13 -13.95
CA VAL A 253 -34.14 5.86 -13.39
C VAL A 253 -33.26 5.14 -14.38
N ASN A 254 -32.11 4.67 -13.93
CA ASN A 254 -31.22 3.84 -14.72
C ASN A 254 -30.83 2.56 -14.03
N ILE A 255 -30.57 1.56 -14.86
CA ILE A 255 -30.05 0.27 -14.45
C ILE A 255 -28.57 0.41 -14.14
N GLY A 256 -28.15 -0.12 -13.00
CA GLY A 256 -26.75 -0.26 -12.67
C GLY A 256 -26.23 -1.66 -12.96
N ARG A 257 -24.90 -1.81 -12.92
CA ARG A 257 -24.18 -3.04 -13.24
C ARG A 257 -24.58 -4.20 -12.33
N SER A 258 -25.04 -3.94 -11.11
CA SER A 258 -25.49 -5.03 -10.23
C SER A 258 -26.72 -5.75 -10.80
N LEU A 259 -27.70 -5.03 -11.37
CA LEU A 259 -28.86 -5.67 -12.01
C LEU A 259 -28.46 -6.38 -13.31
N GLU A 260 -27.55 -5.81 -14.09
CA GLU A 260 -26.95 -6.46 -15.27
C GLU A 260 -26.28 -7.80 -14.89
N SER A 261 -25.50 -7.81 -13.81
CA SER A 261 -24.81 -9.02 -13.35
C SER A 261 -25.77 -10.10 -12.84
N ILE A 262 -26.71 -9.79 -11.96
CA ILE A 262 -27.63 -10.81 -11.41
C ILE A 262 -28.57 -11.39 -12.48
N THR A 263 -28.86 -10.63 -13.54
CA THR A 263 -29.68 -11.06 -14.69
C THR A 263 -28.86 -11.69 -15.82
N ARG A 264 -27.54 -11.84 -15.64
CA ARG A 264 -26.60 -12.39 -16.64
C ARG A 264 -26.67 -11.66 -17.98
N GLY A 265 -26.77 -10.32 -17.94
CA GLY A 265 -26.78 -9.46 -19.11
C GLY A 265 -28.12 -9.35 -19.83
N VAL A 266 -29.22 -9.84 -19.24
CA VAL A 266 -30.57 -9.63 -19.79
C VAL A 266 -31.01 -8.17 -19.62
N CYS A 267 -30.76 -7.57 -18.44
CA CYS A 267 -31.00 -6.15 -18.18
C CYS A 267 -29.68 -5.39 -18.26
N VAL A 268 -29.37 -4.81 -19.41
CA VAL A 268 -28.05 -4.21 -19.66
C VAL A 268 -27.98 -2.80 -19.07
N ALA A 269 -26.94 -2.50 -18.28
CA ALA A 269 -26.71 -1.14 -17.79
C ALA A 269 -26.16 -0.27 -18.92
N THR A 270 -26.78 0.89 -19.15
CA THR A 270 -26.46 1.74 -20.30
C THR A 270 -25.44 2.81 -19.95
N THR A 271 -24.41 2.95 -20.80
CA THR A 271 -23.37 3.96 -20.64
C THR A 271 -23.98 5.36 -20.72
N HIS A 272 -23.62 6.23 -19.80
CA HIS A 272 -24.12 7.61 -19.76
C HIS A 272 -23.02 8.59 -19.35
N ARG A 273 -23.23 9.88 -19.63
CA ARG A 273 -22.27 10.96 -19.32
C ARG A 273 -22.97 12.29 -19.05
N VAL A 274 -22.23 13.23 -18.46
CA VAL A 274 -22.64 14.63 -18.31
C VAL A 274 -21.69 15.55 -19.05
N ARG A 275 -22.21 16.26 -20.06
CA ARG A 275 -21.54 17.32 -20.80
C ARG A 275 -21.75 18.69 -20.19
N LEU A 276 -20.74 19.55 -20.34
CA LEU A 276 -20.72 20.92 -19.84
C LEU A 276 -20.49 21.93 -20.97
N ASP A 277 -21.30 21.86 -22.03
CA ASP A 277 -21.23 22.85 -23.10
C ASP A 277 -21.74 24.21 -22.57
N SER A 278 -21.06 25.30 -22.93
CA SER A 278 -21.37 26.66 -22.45
C SER A 278 -22.83 27.07 -22.70
N ASP A 279 -23.42 26.59 -23.81
CA ASP A 279 -24.80 26.90 -24.19
C ASP A 279 -25.84 26.16 -23.33
N TYR A 280 -25.42 25.16 -22.54
CA TYR A 280 -26.32 24.49 -21.58
C TYR A 280 -26.52 25.29 -20.30
N PHE A 281 -25.68 26.29 -20.05
CA PHE A 281 -25.72 27.20 -18.90
C PHE A 281 -26.42 28.53 -19.22
N ARG A 282 -27.12 28.60 -20.37
CA ARG A 282 -27.89 29.76 -20.80
C ARG A 282 -29.36 29.39 -21.00
N ALA A 283 -30.25 30.28 -20.58
CA ALA A 283 -31.67 30.20 -20.89
C ALA A 283 -31.94 30.55 -22.36
N SER A 284 -33.16 30.32 -22.82
CA SER A 284 -33.58 30.64 -24.20
C SER A 284 -33.48 32.14 -24.54
N ASP A 285 -33.55 33.02 -23.53
CA ASP A 285 -33.37 34.47 -23.66
C ASP A 285 -31.89 34.93 -23.55
N GLY A 286 -30.96 33.99 -23.38
CA GLY A 286 -29.52 34.24 -23.25
C GLY A 286 -29.02 34.54 -21.84
N SER A 287 -29.91 34.65 -20.85
CA SER A 287 -29.55 34.85 -19.44
C SER A 287 -28.84 33.63 -18.85
N SER A 288 -28.02 33.83 -17.81
CA SER A 288 -27.30 32.74 -17.14
C SER A 288 -28.24 31.92 -16.27
N LEU A 289 -28.16 30.58 -16.39
CA LEU A 289 -28.89 29.66 -15.52
C LEU A 289 -28.18 29.37 -14.19
N GLY A 290 -26.97 29.91 -13.99
CA GLY A 290 -26.14 29.61 -12.83
C GLY A 290 -25.57 28.19 -12.88
N PRO A 291 -25.22 27.57 -11.74
CA PRO A 291 -24.72 26.19 -11.71
C PRO A 291 -25.83 25.15 -11.91
N ARG A 292 -25.47 24.00 -12.48
CA ARG A 292 -26.36 22.84 -12.60
C ARG A 292 -26.29 21.99 -11.33
N TYR A 293 -27.45 21.59 -10.81
CA TYR A 293 -27.55 20.67 -9.68
C TYR A 293 -28.18 19.33 -10.09
N SER A 294 -27.71 18.23 -9.50
CA SER A 294 -28.20 16.87 -9.77
C SER A 294 -28.12 16.02 -8.50
N PHE A 295 -29.14 15.17 -8.28
CA PHE A 295 -29.30 14.40 -7.06
C PHE A 295 -29.48 12.90 -7.36
N PRO A 296 -28.42 12.18 -7.79
CA PRO A 296 -28.50 10.74 -7.96
C PRO A 296 -28.53 10.02 -6.59
N ALA A 297 -29.42 9.05 -6.47
CA ALA A 297 -29.56 8.16 -5.32
C ALA A 297 -29.44 6.70 -5.77
N PHE A 298 -28.49 5.98 -5.21
CA PHE A 298 -28.03 4.66 -5.60
C PHE A 298 -28.59 3.60 -4.65
N GLN A 299 -29.43 2.70 -5.16
CA GLN A 299 -29.88 1.51 -4.45
C GLN A 299 -28.88 0.39 -4.70
N SER A 300 -28.18 -0.06 -3.65
CA SER A 300 -27.17 -1.12 -3.77
C SER A 300 -27.71 -2.47 -3.33
N LEU A 301 -27.10 -3.55 -3.83
CA LEU A 301 -27.36 -4.90 -3.32
C LEU A 301 -26.68 -5.11 -1.96
N SER A 302 -27.03 -6.22 -1.29
CA SER A 302 -26.39 -6.63 -0.04
C SER A 302 -24.88 -6.84 -0.22
N LEU A 303 -24.10 -6.38 0.76
CA LEU A 303 -22.65 -6.56 0.78
C LEU A 303 -22.24 -8.03 0.90
N GLU A 304 -23.14 -8.89 1.38
CA GLU A 304 -22.87 -10.31 1.66
C GLU A 304 -23.11 -11.21 0.43
N LEU A 305 -23.58 -10.65 -0.68
CA LEU A 305 -23.77 -11.42 -1.90
C LEU A 305 -22.42 -11.81 -2.50
N THR A 306 -22.36 -13.04 -3.00
CA THR A 306 -21.23 -13.64 -3.71
C THR A 306 -21.72 -14.18 -5.07
N GLN A 307 -20.80 -14.61 -5.93
CA GLN A 307 -21.18 -15.23 -7.20
C GLN A 307 -22.08 -16.47 -7.02
N GLU A 308 -22.00 -17.16 -5.88
CA GLU A 308 -22.79 -18.38 -5.63
C GLU A 308 -24.27 -18.08 -5.40
N ASN A 309 -24.60 -16.91 -4.83
CA ASN A 309 -25.95 -16.60 -4.36
C ASN A 309 -26.59 -15.37 -5.03
N MET A 310 -25.85 -14.62 -5.86
CA MET A 310 -26.37 -13.38 -6.44
C MET A 310 -27.27 -13.57 -7.68
N PHE A 311 -27.11 -14.66 -8.42
CA PHE A 311 -27.79 -14.82 -9.72
C PHE A 311 -29.30 -15.08 -9.59
N LEU A 312 -30.05 -14.63 -10.60
CA LEU A 312 -31.47 -14.90 -10.78
C LEU A 312 -31.69 -15.99 -11.85
N ASP A 313 -32.61 -16.89 -11.57
CA ASP A 313 -33.10 -17.87 -12.54
C ASP A 313 -34.25 -17.26 -13.35
N LEU A 314 -33.89 -16.59 -14.46
CA LEU A 314 -34.87 -15.93 -15.32
C LEU A 314 -35.66 -16.94 -16.17
N PRO A 315 -36.98 -16.77 -16.33
CA PRO A 315 -37.78 -17.57 -17.25
C PRO A 315 -37.23 -17.52 -18.67
N ALA A 316 -37.20 -18.67 -19.35
CA ALA A 316 -36.62 -18.79 -20.69
C ALA A 316 -37.22 -17.80 -21.71
N HIS A 317 -38.52 -17.50 -21.58
CA HIS A 317 -39.19 -16.55 -22.46
C HIS A 317 -38.74 -15.10 -22.22
N ILE A 318 -38.34 -14.72 -21.00
CA ILE A 318 -37.75 -13.41 -20.70
C ILE A 318 -36.32 -13.34 -21.20
N ALA A 319 -35.52 -14.38 -20.94
CA ALA A 319 -34.13 -14.46 -21.41
C ALA A 319 -34.03 -14.41 -22.95
N ALA A 320 -35.07 -14.88 -23.66
CA ALA A 320 -35.18 -14.82 -25.13
C ALA A 320 -35.55 -13.43 -25.67
N LEU A 321 -36.10 -12.53 -24.84
CA LEU A 321 -36.44 -11.16 -25.24
C LEU A 321 -35.20 -10.25 -25.28
N ALA A 322 -34.09 -10.64 -24.65
CA ALA A 322 -32.83 -9.91 -24.72
C ALA A 322 -32.17 -10.13 -26.11
N LYS A 323 -32.42 -9.20 -27.03
CA LYS A 323 -32.06 -9.34 -28.46
C LYS A 323 -30.56 -9.22 -28.78
N ASP A 324 -29.77 -8.63 -27.89
CA ASP A 324 -28.30 -8.49 -28.04
C ASP A 324 -27.66 -8.41 -26.64
N ARG A 325 -26.90 -9.44 -26.26
CA ARG A 325 -26.23 -9.55 -24.96
C ARG A 325 -24.88 -8.84 -24.88
N GLU A 326 -24.35 -8.39 -26.02
CA GLU A 326 -23.07 -7.68 -26.10
C GLU A 326 -23.33 -6.19 -26.37
N LEU A 327 -22.75 -5.32 -25.54
CA LEU A 327 -22.61 -3.90 -25.82
C LEU A 327 -21.21 -3.69 -26.38
N ASN A 328 -21.10 -3.09 -27.57
CA ASN A 328 -19.84 -2.48 -28.01
C ASN A 328 -19.60 -1.21 -27.17
N SER A 329 -18.95 -1.33 -26.00
CA SER A 329 -18.33 -0.19 -25.34
C SER A 329 -16.99 -0.57 -24.73
N ASP A 330 -15.97 0.25 -24.96
CA ASP A 330 -14.57 0.06 -24.51
C ASP A 330 -14.38 0.12 -22.97
N VAL A 331 -15.44 -0.13 -22.18
CA VAL A 331 -15.50 0.05 -20.71
C VAL A 331 -15.56 -1.32 -19.97
N GLU A 332 -15.15 -2.41 -20.63
CA GLU A 332 -15.43 -3.77 -20.17
C GLU A 332 -14.55 -4.31 -19.03
N GLU A 333 -13.39 -3.73 -18.72
CA GLU A 333 -12.42 -4.41 -17.83
C GLU A 333 -12.59 -4.17 -16.32
N ALA A 334 -13.21 -3.07 -15.87
CA ALA A 334 -13.12 -2.65 -14.46
C ALA A 334 -14.01 -3.39 -13.43
N PHE A 335 -14.89 -4.30 -13.86
CA PHE A 335 -15.93 -4.88 -12.99
C PHE A 335 -15.91 -6.41 -12.87
N LYS A 336 -15.03 -7.10 -13.60
CA LYS A 336 -14.77 -8.53 -13.36
C LYS A 336 -14.18 -8.74 -11.95
N ASP A 337 -13.40 -7.78 -11.46
CA ASP A 337 -12.72 -7.85 -10.17
C ASP A 337 -13.62 -7.46 -8.97
N VAL A 338 -14.75 -6.77 -9.19
CA VAL A 338 -15.71 -6.39 -8.13
C VAL A 338 -16.38 -7.63 -7.50
N TYR A 339 -16.36 -8.77 -8.19
CA TYR A 339 -16.97 -10.01 -7.72
C TYR A 339 -15.93 -11.08 -7.35
N ASN A 340 -14.67 -10.69 -7.13
CA ASN A 340 -13.65 -11.60 -6.62
C ASN A 340 -13.76 -11.69 -5.09
N GLY A 341 -14.80 -12.40 -4.60
CA GLY A 341 -15.20 -12.44 -3.20
C GLY A 341 -16.67 -12.07 -3.02
N SER A 342 -16.95 -11.14 -2.09
CA SER A 342 -18.29 -10.56 -1.89
C SER A 342 -18.47 -9.21 -2.60
N ILE A 343 -19.73 -8.81 -2.87
CA ILE A 343 -20.06 -7.45 -3.36
C ILE A 343 -19.49 -6.38 -2.42
N GLY A 344 -19.47 -6.64 -1.13
CA GLY A 344 -18.90 -5.75 -0.12
C GLY A 344 -17.42 -5.47 -0.34
N GLU A 345 -16.63 -6.52 -0.56
CA GLU A 345 -15.20 -6.40 -0.83
C GLU A 345 -14.93 -5.62 -2.12
N GLY A 346 -15.63 -5.96 -3.21
CA GLY A 346 -15.48 -5.24 -4.48
C GLY A 346 -15.87 -3.77 -4.38
N THR A 347 -16.98 -3.47 -3.69
CA THR A 347 -17.43 -2.09 -3.45
C THR A 347 -16.41 -1.32 -2.61
N PHE A 348 -15.85 -1.95 -1.58
CA PHE A 348 -14.81 -1.36 -0.75
C PHE A 348 -13.55 -1.07 -1.56
N MET A 349 -13.06 -2.02 -2.35
CA MET A 349 -11.88 -1.82 -3.22
C MET A 349 -12.11 -0.70 -4.25
N ALA A 350 -13.30 -0.62 -4.84
CA ALA A 350 -13.66 0.49 -5.73
C ALA A 350 -13.62 1.85 -5.03
N ARG A 351 -14.03 1.89 -3.74
CA ARG A 351 -13.96 3.11 -2.92
C ARG A 351 -12.53 3.49 -2.56
N LEU A 352 -11.66 2.54 -2.23
CA LEU A 352 -10.23 2.82 -2.00
C LEU A 352 -9.57 3.38 -3.25
N THR A 353 -9.93 2.86 -4.42
CA THR A 353 -9.39 3.32 -5.70
C THR A 353 -9.86 4.74 -6.03
N SER A 354 -11.12 5.06 -5.71
CA SER A 354 -11.71 6.37 -6.02
C SER A 354 -11.35 7.45 -4.99
N HIS A 355 -11.09 7.06 -3.73
CA HIS A 355 -10.79 7.94 -2.60
C HIS A 355 -9.54 7.48 -1.84
N PRO A 356 -8.35 7.57 -2.46
CA PRO A 356 -7.11 7.09 -1.87
C PRO A 356 -6.69 7.86 -0.61
N ASP A 357 -7.15 9.11 -0.46
CA ASP A 357 -6.95 9.96 0.71
C ASP A 357 -7.68 9.41 1.95
N VAL A 358 -8.92 8.94 1.78
CA VAL A 358 -9.68 8.24 2.84
C VAL A 358 -8.94 6.97 3.25
N ALA A 359 -8.45 6.20 2.26
CA ALA A 359 -7.66 4.98 2.52
C ALA A 359 -6.38 5.29 3.29
N GLN A 360 -5.62 6.30 2.88
CA GLN A 360 -4.39 6.71 3.54
C GLN A 360 -4.63 7.12 5.01
N ARG A 361 -5.74 7.80 5.29
CA ARG A 361 -6.04 8.31 6.64
C ARG A 361 -6.61 7.24 7.57
N TRP A 362 -7.60 6.48 7.11
CA TRP A 362 -8.39 5.59 7.98
C TRP A 362 -8.01 4.13 7.86
N ILE A 363 -7.35 3.75 6.78
CA ILE A 363 -7.08 2.35 6.41
C ILE A 363 -5.57 2.16 6.40
N GLN A 364 -4.90 2.60 7.48
CA GLN A 364 -3.50 2.30 7.74
C GLN A 364 -3.30 0.79 7.95
N SER A 365 -3.35 0.04 6.86
CA SER A 365 -2.72 -1.26 6.68
C SER A 365 -1.94 -1.21 5.37
N SER A 366 -0.63 -1.34 5.51
CA SER A 366 0.42 -1.04 4.54
C SER A 366 0.48 -1.93 3.29
N LEU A 367 -0.64 -2.41 2.73
CA LEU A 367 -0.63 -3.54 1.78
C LEU A 367 -1.50 -3.43 0.52
N CYS A 368 -2.49 -2.53 0.40
CA CYS A 368 -3.49 -2.65 -0.69
C CYS A 368 -3.29 -1.70 -1.90
N GLY A 369 -2.17 -0.98 -1.97
CA GLY A 369 -1.91 0.01 -3.03
C GLY A 369 -0.93 -0.42 -4.13
N LEU A 370 -0.36 -1.63 -4.09
CA LEU A 370 0.68 -2.03 -5.02
C LEU A 370 0.09 -2.76 -6.24
N PRO A 371 0.43 -2.35 -7.48
CA PRO A 371 0.05 -3.12 -8.65
C PRO A 371 0.76 -4.48 -8.61
N LEU A 372 -0.03 -5.56 -8.48
CA LEU A 372 0.41 -6.91 -8.85
C LEU A 372 0.89 -6.89 -10.32
N ASN A 373 2.10 -7.40 -10.54
CA ASN A 373 2.75 -7.63 -11.82
C ASN A 373 3.17 -6.39 -12.64
N LEU A 374 4.43 -5.95 -12.47
CA LEU A 374 5.14 -5.08 -13.42
C LEU A 374 5.48 -5.77 -14.78
N GLY A 375 4.85 -6.91 -15.09
CA GLY A 375 5.22 -7.79 -16.19
C GLY A 375 4.43 -7.64 -17.50
N LEU A 376 3.38 -6.81 -17.59
CA LEU A 376 2.59 -6.69 -18.83
C LEU A 376 2.38 -5.22 -19.24
N ARG A 377 2.44 -4.99 -20.55
CA ARG A 377 2.40 -3.69 -21.23
C ARG A 377 1.10 -2.94 -20.89
N ASN A 378 1.15 -2.05 -19.90
CA ASN A 378 0.06 -1.16 -19.53
C ASN A 378 0.64 0.26 -19.26
N PRO A 379 0.04 1.36 -19.73
CA PRO A 379 0.48 2.73 -19.45
C PRO A 379 0.63 3.11 -17.96
N TYR A 380 0.00 2.39 -17.01
CA TYR A 380 0.28 2.51 -15.56
C TYR A 380 1.73 2.18 -15.17
N ASN A 381 2.49 1.53 -16.06
CA ASN A 381 3.86 1.10 -15.82
C ASN A 381 4.86 2.28 -15.82
N SER A 382 4.52 3.46 -16.38
CA SER A 382 5.43 4.63 -16.36
C SER A 382 5.52 5.26 -14.96
N ARG A 383 4.37 5.49 -14.32
CA ARG A 383 4.28 6.03 -12.95
C ARG A 383 4.83 5.05 -11.92
N ALA A 384 4.46 3.76 -11.99
CA ALA A 384 5.01 2.75 -11.08
C ALA A 384 6.53 2.58 -11.23
N LYS A 385 7.07 2.68 -12.46
CA LYS A 385 8.52 2.71 -12.69
C LYS A 385 9.17 3.97 -12.14
N GLN A 386 8.51 5.11 -12.22
CA GLN A 386 9.00 6.37 -11.67
C GLN A 386 9.00 6.33 -10.14
N GLU A 387 7.91 5.89 -9.51
CA GLU A 387 7.80 5.71 -8.06
C GLU A 387 8.82 4.68 -7.55
N ARG A 388 9.04 3.57 -8.28
CA ARG A 388 10.10 2.60 -7.96
C ARG A 388 11.49 3.23 -8.06
N ARG A 389 11.74 4.05 -9.08
CA ARG A 389 13.01 4.75 -9.26
C ARG A 389 13.26 5.72 -8.10
N GLU A 390 12.29 6.55 -7.75
CA GLU A 390 12.37 7.50 -6.62
C GLU A 390 12.59 6.76 -5.29
N CYS A 391 11.91 5.62 -5.10
CA CYS A 391 12.13 4.74 -3.96
C CYS A 391 13.59 4.27 -3.92
N PHE A 392 14.10 3.67 -5.01
CA PHE A 392 15.48 3.20 -5.08
C PHE A 392 16.51 4.32 -4.92
N GLU A 393 16.26 5.53 -5.44
CA GLU A 393 17.09 6.72 -5.22
C GLU A 393 17.20 7.07 -3.74
N LYS A 394 16.08 7.11 -3.03
CA LYS A 394 16.07 7.39 -1.60
C LYS A 394 16.75 6.28 -0.80
N LEU A 395 16.49 5.01 -1.11
CA LEU A 395 17.11 3.88 -0.40
C LEU A 395 18.61 3.74 -0.69
N ALA A 396 19.06 4.02 -1.92
CA ALA A 396 20.48 4.02 -2.26
C ALA A 396 21.23 5.16 -1.56
N SER A 397 20.58 6.32 -1.42
CA SER A 397 21.17 7.48 -0.72
C SER A 397 21.51 7.21 0.75
N PHE A 398 20.84 6.24 1.40
CA PHE A 398 21.11 5.88 2.80
C PHE A 398 22.56 5.42 3.04
N ILE A 399 23.20 4.83 2.03
CA ILE A 399 24.59 4.36 2.07
C ILE A 399 25.51 5.11 1.09
N ASN A 400 25.07 6.26 0.57
CA ASN A 400 25.73 7.03 -0.50
C ASN A 400 25.97 6.24 -1.80
N ALA A 401 25.02 5.38 -2.19
CA ALA A 401 25.07 4.62 -3.45
C ALA A 401 24.15 5.22 -4.54
N SER A 402 24.35 4.79 -5.78
CA SER A 402 23.37 5.02 -6.86
C SER A 402 22.30 3.92 -6.91
N PRO A 403 21.09 4.18 -7.47
CA PRO A 403 20.00 3.20 -7.58
C PRO A 403 20.39 1.89 -8.25
N ASP A 404 21.23 1.94 -9.27
CA ASP A 404 21.70 0.78 -10.05
C ASP A 404 22.78 -0.03 -9.33
N GLU A 405 23.25 0.44 -8.18
CA GLU A 405 24.30 -0.20 -7.39
C GLU A 405 23.76 -0.97 -6.20
N ILE A 406 22.45 -0.99 -5.98
CA ILE A 406 21.83 -1.69 -4.87
C ILE A 406 20.92 -2.82 -5.34
N ALA A 407 20.78 -3.84 -4.49
CA ALA A 407 19.80 -4.90 -4.63
C ALA A 407 19.26 -5.27 -3.25
N PHE A 408 18.03 -5.80 -3.21
CA PHE A 408 17.40 -6.25 -1.97
C PHE A 408 17.21 -7.76 -1.95
N GLY A 409 17.11 -8.32 -0.74
CA GLY A 409 16.83 -9.73 -0.53
C GLY A 409 16.34 -9.98 0.91
N PRO A 410 15.86 -11.20 1.21
CA PRO A 410 15.24 -11.49 2.51
C PRO A 410 16.22 -11.41 3.69
N SER A 411 17.51 -11.65 3.45
CA SER A 411 18.56 -11.52 4.48
C SER A 411 19.94 -11.29 3.86
N SER A 412 20.87 -10.71 4.64
CA SER A 412 22.26 -10.54 4.20
C SER A 412 22.91 -11.89 3.90
N THR A 413 22.58 -12.94 4.67
CA THR A 413 23.03 -14.33 4.39
C THR A 413 22.62 -14.78 3.00
N GLN A 414 21.35 -14.61 2.63
CA GLN A 414 20.88 -14.98 1.29
C GLN A 414 21.59 -14.16 0.21
N LEU A 415 21.77 -12.86 0.42
CA LEU A 415 22.45 -12.00 -0.54
C LEU A 415 23.93 -12.38 -0.71
N PHE A 416 24.62 -12.80 0.36
CA PHE A 416 25.98 -13.35 0.25
C PHE A 416 26.01 -14.59 -0.65
N HIS A 417 25.04 -15.50 -0.51
CA HIS A 417 24.94 -16.68 -1.36
C HIS A 417 24.61 -16.33 -2.81
N ASN A 418 23.71 -15.37 -3.05
CA ASN A 418 23.38 -14.89 -4.39
C ASN A 418 24.61 -14.28 -5.06
N LEU A 419 25.35 -13.44 -4.33
CA LEU A 419 26.60 -12.86 -4.83
C LEU A 419 27.65 -13.95 -5.11
N ALA A 420 27.82 -14.92 -4.20
CA ALA A 420 28.72 -16.04 -4.41
C ALA A 420 28.38 -16.83 -5.69
N GLN A 421 27.10 -17.09 -5.97
CA GLN A 421 26.67 -17.73 -7.21
C GLN A 421 26.94 -16.85 -8.44
N SER A 422 26.75 -15.53 -8.32
CA SER A 422 27.05 -14.56 -9.39
C SER A 422 28.53 -14.50 -9.75
N LEU A 423 29.42 -14.65 -8.77
CA LEU A 423 30.88 -14.60 -8.95
C LEU A 423 31.50 -15.95 -9.36
N GLU A 424 30.80 -17.06 -9.15
CA GLU A 424 31.33 -18.41 -9.42
C GLU A 424 31.94 -18.59 -10.81
N PRO A 425 31.34 -18.10 -11.92
CA PRO A 425 31.90 -18.30 -13.26
C PRO A 425 33.20 -17.53 -13.52
N THR A 426 33.56 -16.54 -12.68
CA THR A 426 34.78 -15.73 -12.85
C THR A 426 35.96 -16.28 -12.05
N LEU A 427 35.73 -17.32 -11.25
CA LEU A 427 36.76 -17.99 -10.46
C LEU A 427 37.28 -19.25 -11.15
N THR A 428 38.53 -19.59 -10.86
CA THR A 428 39.23 -20.77 -11.38
C THR A 428 39.90 -21.51 -10.23
N THR A 429 40.43 -22.71 -10.50
CA THR A 429 41.27 -23.47 -9.55
C THR A 429 42.51 -22.70 -9.07
N GLY A 430 42.96 -21.70 -9.83
CA GLY A 430 44.07 -20.83 -9.46
C GLY A 430 43.68 -19.62 -8.62
N SER A 431 42.39 -19.37 -8.40
CA SER A 431 41.90 -18.21 -7.65
C SER A 431 42.09 -18.39 -6.15
N GLU A 432 42.34 -17.29 -5.43
CA GLU A 432 42.43 -17.26 -3.98
C GLU A 432 41.32 -16.37 -3.38
N ILE A 433 40.66 -16.87 -2.34
CA ILE A 433 39.66 -16.16 -1.54
C ILE A 433 40.23 -15.98 -0.13
N ILE A 434 40.38 -14.73 0.31
CA ILE A 434 40.89 -14.38 1.64
C ILE A 434 39.71 -14.06 2.55
N ILE A 435 39.56 -14.80 3.65
CA ILE A 435 38.42 -14.68 4.57
C ILE A 435 38.94 -14.33 5.97
N SER A 436 38.46 -13.23 6.56
CA SER A 436 38.73 -12.93 7.97
C SER A 436 38.01 -13.91 8.88
N ASN A 437 38.73 -14.44 9.87
CA ASN A 437 38.15 -15.27 10.92
C ASN A 437 37.44 -14.47 12.03
N LEU A 438 37.40 -13.13 11.91
CA LEU A 438 36.65 -12.25 12.80
C LEU A 438 35.19 -12.03 12.35
N CYS A 439 34.82 -12.51 11.17
CA CYS A 439 33.49 -12.35 10.61
C CYS A 439 32.42 -13.17 11.34
N HIS A 440 31.17 -12.73 11.19
CA HIS A 440 30.00 -13.55 11.44
C HIS A 440 29.90 -14.69 10.41
N GLU A 441 29.39 -15.86 10.80
CA GLU A 441 29.34 -17.06 9.94
C GLU A 441 28.61 -16.85 8.60
N SER A 442 27.59 -15.97 8.57
CA SER A 442 26.89 -15.61 7.33
C SER A 442 27.83 -15.04 6.26
N ALA A 443 28.85 -14.28 6.69
CA ALA A 443 29.86 -13.67 5.82
C ALA A 443 31.08 -14.57 5.60
N ILE A 444 31.02 -15.84 6.03
CA ILE A 444 32.06 -16.87 5.84
C ILE A 444 31.53 -18.00 4.96
N ASN A 445 30.38 -18.59 5.32
CA ASN A 445 29.91 -19.85 4.72
C ASN A 445 29.59 -19.73 3.23
N ALA A 446 29.08 -18.59 2.77
CA ALA A 446 28.86 -18.34 1.34
C ALA A 446 30.15 -18.49 0.52
N TRP A 447 31.27 -18.02 1.07
CA TRP A 447 32.57 -18.05 0.41
C TRP A 447 33.25 -19.41 0.51
N LEU A 448 33.06 -20.14 1.61
CA LEU A 448 33.50 -21.53 1.72
C LEU A 448 32.78 -22.41 0.69
N HIS A 449 31.47 -22.21 0.50
CA HIS A 449 30.71 -22.91 -0.54
C HIS A 449 31.15 -22.49 -1.96
N LEU A 450 31.45 -21.21 -2.18
CA LEU A 450 32.01 -20.73 -3.44
C LEU A 450 33.36 -21.38 -3.75
N ALA A 451 34.28 -21.37 -2.79
CA ALA A 451 35.60 -21.98 -2.93
C ALA A 451 35.50 -23.47 -3.26
N LYS A 452 34.59 -24.19 -2.58
CA LYS A 452 34.37 -25.62 -2.83
C LYS A 452 33.88 -25.90 -4.26
N ARG A 453 32.99 -25.07 -4.80
CA ARG A 453 32.42 -25.24 -6.15
C ARG A 453 33.37 -24.79 -7.27
N SER A 454 34.09 -23.69 -7.05
CA SER A 454 35.05 -23.13 -8.02
C SER A 454 36.45 -23.73 -7.92
N HIS A 455 36.71 -24.56 -6.90
CA HIS A 455 38.03 -25.06 -6.51
C HIS A 455 39.06 -23.96 -6.18
N ALA A 456 38.60 -22.77 -5.80
CA ALA A 456 39.47 -21.70 -5.34
C ALA A 456 40.11 -22.04 -3.98
N THR A 457 41.32 -21.55 -3.75
CA THR A 457 42.04 -21.73 -2.47
C THR A 457 41.54 -20.72 -1.44
N VAL A 458 41.13 -21.20 -0.26
CA VAL A 458 40.80 -20.32 0.88
C VAL A 458 42.06 -20.00 1.67
N LYS A 459 42.33 -18.72 1.87
CA LYS A 459 43.36 -18.19 2.77
C LYS A 459 42.68 -17.53 3.97
N TRP A 460 43.02 -17.98 5.18
CA TRP A 460 42.46 -17.38 6.39
C TRP A 460 43.25 -16.15 6.80
N TRP A 461 42.57 -15.02 6.91
CA TRP A 461 43.10 -13.82 7.53
C TRP A 461 42.88 -13.92 9.04
N THR A 462 43.94 -14.36 9.72
CA THR A 462 43.95 -14.67 11.16
C THR A 462 44.72 -13.61 11.96
N HIS A 463 44.46 -13.59 13.26
CA HIS A 463 44.99 -12.61 14.19
C HIS A 463 45.49 -13.29 15.46
N PRO A 464 46.53 -12.74 16.12
CA PRO A 464 46.96 -13.26 17.41
C PRO A 464 45.87 -13.05 18.48
N PRO A 465 45.77 -13.95 19.47
CA PRO A 465 44.85 -13.78 20.59
C PRO A 465 45.16 -12.48 21.35
N SER A 466 44.14 -11.68 21.56
CA SER A 466 44.17 -10.49 22.43
C SER A 466 42.74 -10.18 22.87
N ASN A 467 42.52 -9.28 23.83
CA ASN A 467 41.15 -8.89 24.19
C ASN A 467 40.47 -8.03 23.12
N ASN A 468 41.20 -7.53 22.10
CA ASN A 468 40.64 -6.76 20.99
C ASN A 468 41.36 -7.07 19.65
N PRO A 469 41.16 -8.25 19.04
CA PRO A 469 41.74 -8.55 17.74
C PRO A 469 41.16 -7.63 16.66
N THR A 470 42.03 -7.02 15.87
CA THR A 470 41.66 -6.11 14.79
C THR A 470 42.22 -6.58 13.46
N LEU A 471 41.56 -6.17 12.38
CA LEU A 471 41.99 -6.45 11.00
C LEU A 471 43.38 -5.83 10.72
N SER A 472 44.43 -6.63 10.90
CA SER A 472 45.82 -6.26 10.63
C SER A 472 46.12 -6.20 9.13
N LEU A 473 46.43 -5.00 8.64
CA LEU A 473 46.89 -4.76 7.26
C LEU A 473 48.20 -5.49 6.95
N GLU A 474 49.09 -5.65 7.94
CA GLU A 474 50.34 -6.40 7.74
C GLU A 474 50.06 -7.88 7.46
N ASN A 475 49.12 -8.49 8.20
CA ASN A 475 48.73 -9.88 7.97
C ASN A 475 48.05 -10.02 6.60
N LEU A 476 47.20 -9.06 6.20
CA LEU A 476 46.55 -9.08 4.89
C LEU A 476 47.58 -8.99 3.75
N ARG A 477 48.56 -8.09 3.87
CA ARG A 477 49.63 -7.92 2.88
C ARG A 477 50.38 -9.22 2.59
N GLN A 478 50.65 -10.02 3.63
CA GLN A 478 51.33 -11.31 3.49
C GLN A 478 50.48 -12.38 2.81
N LEU A 479 49.15 -12.26 2.85
CA LEU A 479 48.22 -13.20 2.21
C LEU A 479 47.93 -12.87 0.75
N LEU A 480 47.96 -11.58 0.40
CA LEU A 480 47.69 -11.09 -0.94
C LEU A 480 48.72 -11.61 -1.95
N SER A 481 48.24 -11.96 -3.14
CA SER A 481 49.05 -12.39 -4.26
C SER A 481 48.38 -12.01 -5.58
N PRO A 482 49.04 -12.13 -6.74
CA PRO A 482 48.39 -11.94 -8.05
C PRO A 482 47.17 -12.86 -8.31
N LYS A 483 47.02 -13.93 -7.52
CA LYS A 483 45.90 -14.88 -7.59
C LYS A 483 44.70 -14.49 -6.71
N SER A 484 44.85 -13.50 -5.83
CA SER A 484 43.75 -13.02 -5.00
C SER A 484 42.62 -12.47 -5.86
N ARG A 485 41.39 -12.92 -5.59
CA ARG A 485 40.17 -12.50 -6.31
C ARG A 485 39.12 -11.91 -5.42
N LEU A 486 39.02 -12.38 -4.18
CA LEU A 486 38.05 -11.87 -3.22
C LEU A 486 38.69 -11.79 -1.84
N VAL A 487 38.55 -10.65 -1.18
CA VAL A 487 38.85 -10.45 0.24
C VAL A 487 37.55 -10.10 0.93
N THR A 488 37.22 -10.81 2.02
CA THR A 488 35.99 -10.59 2.79
C THR A 488 36.28 -10.34 4.26
N CYS A 489 35.65 -9.31 4.81
CA CYS A 489 35.77 -8.94 6.21
C CYS A 489 34.50 -8.24 6.72
N ASN A 490 34.38 -8.08 8.03
CA ASN A 490 33.34 -7.28 8.67
C ASN A 490 33.82 -5.83 8.85
N HIS A 491 32.92 -4.85 8.73
CA HIS A 491 33.23 -3.46 9.09
C HIS A 491 33.30 -3.30 10.61
N VAL A 492 32.41 -3.99 11.31
CA VAL A 492 32.31 -3.95 12.78
C VAL A 492 32.19 -5.35 13.32
N SER A 493 32.88 -5.65 14.43
CA SER A 493 32.67 -6.89 15.16
C SER A 493 31.27 -6.91 15.78
N ASN A 494 30.41 -7.83 15.32
CA ASN A 494 29.06 -8.02 15.87
C ASN A 494 29.05 -8.57 17.31
N VAL A 495 30.21 -8.99 17.81
CA VAL A 495 30.38 -9.47 19.18
C VAL A 495 31.14 -8.47 20.06
N PHE A 496 32.06 -7.64 19.55
CA PHE A 496 32.88 -6.75 20.39
C PHE A 496 32.72 -5.26 20.10
N GLY A 497 31.96 -4.91 19.05
CA GLY A 497 31.66 -3.53 18.68
C GLY A 497 32.82 -2.75 18.07
N THR A 498 34.01 -3.35 17.98
CA THR A 498 35.20 -2.72 17.37
C THR A 498 34.97 -2.41 15.89
N ILE A 499 35.27 -1.18 15.49
CA ILE A 499 35.21 -0.68 14.10
C ILE A 499 36.58 -0.92 13.45
N HIS A 500 36.58 -1.44 12.23
CA HIS A 500 37.78 -1.68 11.43
C HIS A 500 37.96 -0.62 10.34
N ASP A 501 39.21 -0.29 10.00
CA ASP A 501 39.54 0.69 8.95
C ASP A 501 39.38 0.08 7.55
N ILE A 502 38.13 0.08 7.06
CA ILE A 502 37.78 -0.51 5.77
C ILE A 502 38.40 0.27 4.60
N ARG A 503 38.62 1.58 4.74
CA ARG A 503 39.27 2.39 3.70
C ARG A 503 40.69 1.90 3.45
N ALA A 504 41.47 1.69 4.51
CA ALA A 504 42.83 1.20 4.38
C ALA A 504 42.89 -0.25 3.86
N VAL A 505 41.89 -1.08 4.19
CA VAL A 505 41.74 -2.42 3.61
C VAL A 505 41.46 -2.34 2.10
N ALA A 506 40.55 -1.46 1.67
CA ALA A 506 40.25 -1.25 0.25
C ALA A 506 41.50 -0.82 -0.54
N ASP A 507 42.26 0.16 -0.03
CA ASP A 507 43.52 0.60 -0.63
C ASP A 507 44.50 -0.55 -0.84
N MET A 508 44.62 -1.43 0.15
CA MET A 508 45.51 -2.57 0.08
C MET A 508 45.03 -3.64 -0.91
N VAL A 509 43.74 -4.00 -0.88
CA VAL A 509 43.17 -5.03 -1.78
C VAL A 509 43.28 -4.59 -3.23
N HIS A 510 42.99 -3.32 -3.53
CA HIS A 510 43.02 -2.77 -4.87
C HIS A 510 44.42 -2.62 -5.48
N THR A 511 45.49 -2.86 -4.70
CA THR A 511 46.84 -3.01 -5.28
C THR A 511 46.97 -4.24 -6.19
N ILE A 512 46.09 -5.23 -6.03
CA ILE A 512 46.07 -6.46 -6.83
C ILE A 512 45.01 -6.32 -7.94
N PRO A 513 45.42 -6.33 -9.22
CA PRO A 513 44.47 -6.25 -10.34
C PRO A 513 43.43 -7.37 -10.30
N GLY A 514 42.15 -6.98 -10.25
CA GLY A 514 41.02 -7.91 -10.25
C GLY A 514 40.69 -8.54 -8.90
N ALA A 515 41.39 -8.18 -7.82
CA ALA A 515 40.93 -8.51 -6.46
C ALA A 515 39.78 -7.59 -6.05
N MET A 516 38.76 -8.17 -5.41
CA MET A 516 37.57 -7.47 -4.96
C MET A 516 37.49 -7.45 -3.42
N LEU A 517 36.97 -6.37 -2.86
CA LEU A 517 36.67 -6.26 -1.43
C LEU A 517 35.17 -6.36 -1.14
N CYS A 518 34.79 -7.37 -0.37
CA CYS A 518 33.43 -7.56 0.13
C CYS A 518 33.35 -7.33 1.64
N VAL A 519 32.45 -6.44 2.07
CA VAL A 519 32.35 -6.03 3.47
C VAL A 519 30.98 -6.30 4.07
N ASP A 520 30.97 -7.00 5.21
CA ASP A 520 29.79 -7.13 6.07
C ASP A 520 29.63 -5.87 6.94
N GLY A 521 28.68 -5.02 6.57
CA GLY A 521 28.33 -3.79 7.28
C GLY A 521 27.13 -3.92 8.21
N VAL A 522 26.59 -5.12 8.40
CA VAL A 522 25.32 -5.34 9.11
C VAL A 522 25.37 -4.83 10.55
N ALA A 523 26.51 -4.97 11.22
CA ALA A 523 26.69 -4.48 12.58
C ALA A 523 26.94 -2.96 12.66
N LEU A 524 27.49 -2.32 11.62
CA LEU A 524 27.71 -0.87 11.62
C LEU A 524 26.41 -0.09 11.34
N ALA A 525 25.60 -0.60 10.41
CA ALA A 525 24.50 0.14 9.79
C ALA A 525 23.50 0.84 10.73
N PRO A 526 23.13 0.29 11.91
CA PRO A 526 22.25 1.03 12.82
C PRO A 526 22.91 2.19 13.56
N HIS A 527 24.25 2.23 13.60
CA HIS A 527 25.00 3.06 14.52
C HIS A 527 25.73 4.22 13.83
N ARG A 528 26.12 4.09 12.56
CA ARG A 528 26.90 5.12 11.84
C ARG A 528 26.37 5.36 10.42
N PRO A 529 26.51 6.59 9.88
CA PRO A 529 26.30 6.82 8.47
C PRO A 529 27.28 5.98 7.64
N ILE A 530 26.79 5.42 6.55
CA ILE A 530 27.60 4.62 5.63
C ILE A 530 27.86 5.44 4.37
N ASP A 531 29.12 5.49 3.96
CA ASP A 531 29.52 6.04 2.68
C ASP A 531 30.34 4.99 1.90
N VAL A 532 29.66 4.17 1.10
CA VAL A 532 30.32 3.09 0.35
C VAL A 532 31.31 3.61 -0.70
N LYS A 533 31.21 4.89 -1.10
CA LYS A 533 32.11 5.53 -2.05
C LYS A 533 33.40 5.97 -1.37
N ALA A 534 33.29 6.62 -0.21
CA ALA A 534 34.45 6.99 0.59
C ALA A 534 35.22 5.75 1.06
N LEU A 535 34.52 4.68 1.43
CA LEU A 535 35.10 3.39 1.79
C LEU A 535 35.74 2.67 0.59
N ASP A 536 35.31 2.97 -0.64
CA ASP A 536 35.76 2.35 -1.91
C ASP A 536 35.70 0.82 -1.87
N VAL A 537 34.64 0.29 -1.29
CA VAL A 537 34.35 -1.15 -1.30
C VAL A 537 33.78 -1.57 -2.65
N ASP A 538 33.94 -2.84 -3.02
CA ASP A 538 33.26 -3.41 -4.18
C ASP A 538 31.88 -3.94 -3.84
N PHE A 539 31.75 -4.57 -2.66
CA PHE A 539 30.48 -5.05 -2.14
C PHE A 539 30.29 -4.64 -0.68
N TYR A 540 29.06 -4.26 -0.31
CA TYR A 540 28.73 -3.88 1.06
C TYR A 540 27.33 -4.36 1.44
N PHE A 541 27.19 -4.96 2.62
CA PHE A 541 25.93 -5.58 3.05
C PHE A 541 25.37 -4.88 4.30
N CYS A 542 24.07 -4.68 4.34
CA CYS A 542 23.35 -4.26 5.54
C CYS A 542 21.99 -4.97 5.65
N SER A 543 21.48 -5.08 6.88
CA SER A 543 20.18 -5.69 7.16
C SER A 543 19.25 -4.67 7.81
N TRP A 544 18.15 -4.34 7.15
CA TRP A 544 17.21 -3.30 7.59
C TRP A 544 16.48 -3.65 8.89
N TYR A 545 16.30 -4.93 9.22
CA TYR A 545 15.75 -5.32 10.52
C TYR A 545 16.64 -4.95 11.71
N LYS A 546 17.93 -4.69 11.48
CA LYS A 546 18.81 -4.10 12.50
C LYS A 546 18.77 -2.58 12.52
N ILE A 547 18.27 -1.96 11.44
CA ILE A 547 18.09 -0.53 11.24
C ILE A 547 16.62 -0.16 11.49
N PHE A 548 15.94 -0.83 12.43
CA PHE A 548 14.55 -0.53 12.82
C PHE A 548 13.50 -0.72 11.71
N GLY A 549 13.84 -1.43 10.63
CA GLY A 549 12.93 -1.80 9.53
C GLY A 549 12.43 -3.25 9.62
N PRO A 550 11.73 -3.74 8.57
CA PRO A 550 11.30 -5.13 8.50
C PRO A 550 12.46 -6.09 8.17
N HIS A 551 12.18 -7.40 8.18
CA HIS A 551 13.11 -8.46 7.78
C HIS A 551 13.41 -8.45 6.27
N ILE A 552 14.23 -7.49 5.86
CA ILE A 552 14.84 -7.37 4.52
C ILE A 552 16.30 -6.90 4.66
N ALA A 553 17.12 -7.21 3.68
CA ALA A 553 18.52 -6.81 3.59
C ALA A 553 18.81 -6.15 2.25
N GLN A 554 19.93 -5.42 2.22
CA GLN A 554 20.41 -4.70 1.05
C GLN A 554 21.87 -5.02 0.83
N VAL A 555 22.24 -5.20 -0.44
CA VAL A 555 23.61 -5.30 -0.90
C VAL A 555 23.90 -4.14 -1.85
N TYR A 556 25.07 -3.55 -1.69
CA TYR A 556 25.69 -2.65 -2.64
C TYR A 556 26.72 -3.40 -3.46
N ALA A 557 26.78 -3.13 -4.76
CA ALA A 557 27.83 -3.56 -5.67
C ALA A 557 28.31 -2.36 -6.50
N HIS A 558 29.59 -2.01 -6.40
CA HIS A 558 30.17 -0.90 -7.17
C HIS A 558 30.09 -1.20 -8.68
N ARG A 559 29.79 -0.19 -9.51
CA ARG A 559 29.70 -0.35 -10.99
C ARG A 559 30.89 -1.09 -11.62
N ARG A 560 32.11 -0.87 -11.10
CA ARG A 560 33.36 -1.51 -11.60
C ARG A 560 33.34 -3.04 -11.57
N VAL A 561 32.60 -3.65 -10.64
CA VAL A 561 32.48 -5.10 -10.51
C VAL A 561 31.22 -5.67 -11.17
N GLN A 562 30.18 -4.84 -11.35
CA GLN A 562 28.92 -5.28 -11.96
C GLN A 562 29.13 -5.88 -13.34
N GLU A 563 29.81 -5.18 -14.25
CA GLU A 563 30.00 -5.67 -15.62
C GLU A 563 31.03 -6.79 -15.72
N ARG A 564 32.15 -6.63 -15.01
CA ARG A 564 33.34 -7.46 -15.22
C ARG A 564 33.34 -8.75 -14.42
N GLN A 565 32.66 -8.77 -13.28
CA GLN A 565 32.80 -9.84 -12.29
C GLN A 565 31.47 -10.53 -11.98
N MET A 566 30.34 -9.82 -12.08
CA MET A 566 29.04 -10.38 -11.73
C MET A 566 28.33 -10.98 -12.94
N ILE A 567 28.03 -12.28 -12.89
CA ILE A 567 27.12 -12.95 -13.83
C ILE A 567 25.71 -12.94 -13.26
N SER A 568 24.72 -12.62 -14.10
CA SER A 568 23.32 -12.61 -13.66
C SER A 568 22.88 -14.02 -13.25
N ILE A 569 22.30 -14.14 -12.05
CA ILE A 569 21.63 -15.37 -11.58
C ILE A 569 20.12 -15.32 -11.82
N ASN A 570 19.61 -14.22 -12.38
CA ASN A 570 18.21 -14.02 -12.71
C ASN A 570 17.87 -14.56 -14.12
N HIS A 571 16.59 -14.51 -14.51
CA HIS A 571 16.15 -14.81 -15.88
C HIS A 571 16.84 -13.90 -16.92
N SER A 572 16.80 -14.26 -18.20
CA SER A 572 17.38 -13.45 -19.29
C SER A 572 16.70 -12.06 -19.38
N ILE A 573 17.25 -11.07 -18.69
CA ILE A 573 16.69 -9.72 -18.52
C ILE A 573 17.43 -8.71 -19.42
N PRO A 574 16.72 -7.75 -20.04
CA PRO A 574 17.31 -6.75 -20.95
C PRO A 574 18.17 -5.65 -20.31
N SER A 575 18.33 -5.63 -18.98
CA SER A 575 19.24 -4.71 -18.28
C SER A 575 20.42 -5.50 -17.69
N PRO A 576 21.52 -5.68 -18.43
CA PRO A 576 22.63 -6.53 -18.01
C PRO A 576 23.55 -5.85 -16.99
N TYR A 577 23.21 -4.65 -16.51
CA TYR A 577 24.12 -3.81 -15.72
C TYR A 577 23.72 -3.72 -14.25
N ALA A 578 22.48 -3.32 -13.94
CA ALA A 578 22.07 -3.02 -12.57
C ALA A 578 22.25 -4.19 -11.58
N CYS A 579 22.71 -3.89 -10.37
CA CYS A 579 22.94 -4.85 -9.29
C CYS A 579 21.68 -5.71 -9.00
N ASP A 580 20.51 -5.07 -8.85
CA ASP A 580 19.22 -5.72 -8.63
C ASP A 580 18.89 -6.76 -9.70
N ALA A 581 19.08 -6.39 -10.98
CA ALA A 581 18.80 -7.28 -12.11
C ALA A 581 19.70 -8.53 -12.13
N LYS A 582 20.90 -8.45 -11.54
CA LYS A 582 21.87 -9.56 -11.50
C LYS A 582 21.67 -10.50 -10.32
N LEU A 583 21.35 -9.97 -9.14
CA LEU A 583 21.39 -10.72 -7.88
C LEU A 583 20.03 -11.18 -7.36
N HIS A 584 18.93 -10.69 -7.92
CA HIS A 584 17.60 -10.94 -7.40
C HIS A 584 16.87 -11.99 -8.26
N PRO A 585 16.77 -13.27 -7.86
CA PRO A 585 16.00 -14.26 -8.62
C PRO A 585 14.50 -14.01 -8.45
N GLY A 586 13.83 -13.55 -9.52
CA GLY A 586 12.41 -13.22 -9.50
C GLY A 586 12.12 -11.75 -9.19
N MET A 587 10.96 -11.48 -8.60
CA MET A 587 10.49 -10.12 -8.28
C MET A 587 10.76 -9.75 -6.82
N GLY A 588 11.21 -8.51 -6.60
CA GLY A 588 11.42 -7.95 -5.26
C GLY A 588 10.15 -7.85 -4.42
N CYS A 589 10.32 -7.83 -3.10
CA CYS A 589 9.23 -7.64 -2.14
C CYS A 589 8.98 -6.13 -1.97
N PHE A 590 8.21 -5.55 -2.89
CA PHE A 590 8.00 -4.11 -3.01
C PHE A 590 7.41 -3.49 -1.74
N GLU A 591 6.58 -4.23 -1.03
CA GLU A 591 5.97 -3.87 0.25
C GLU A 591 7.05 -3.52 1.28
N LEU A 592 8.04 -4.42 1.39
CA LEU A 592 9.13 -4.26 2.33
C LEU A 592 10.08 -3.16 1.87
N GLU A 593 10.45 -3.11 0.59
CA GLU A 593 11.29 -2.05 0.02
C GLU A 593 10.69 -0.66 0.27
N GLN A 594 9.40 -0.45 0.00
CA GLN A 594 8.74 0.84 0.23
C GLN A 594 8.66 1.19 1.71
N SER A 595 8.44 0.22 2.60
CA SER A 595 8.40 0.50 4.04
C SER A 595 9.71 1.08 4.59
N LEU A 596 10.84 0.81 3.93
CA LEU A 596 12.16 1.33 4.31
C LEU A 596 12.26 2.85 4.16
N ILE A 597 11.41 3.47 3.32
CA ILE A 597 11.39 4.92 3.14
C ILE A 597 11.09 5.62 4.46
N ALA A 598 10.14 5.08 5.24
CA ALA A 598 9.80 5.62 6.57
C ALA A 598 10.95 5.44 7.58
N VAL A 599 11.72 4.35 7.45
CA VAL A 599 12.90 4.09 8.28
C VAL A 599 14.01 5.12 7.98
N VAL A 600 14.27 5.40 6.69
CA VAL A 600 15.22 6.43 6.27
C VAL A 600 14.80 7.81 6.81
N ASP A 601 13.51 8.14 6.72
CA ASP A 601 12.99 9.41 7.23
C ASP A 601 13.08 9.50 8.76
N TYR A 602 12.82 8.40 9.47
CA TYR A 602 12.99 8.31 10.92
C TYR A 602 14.43 8.59 11.34
N ILE A 603 15.42 7.92 10.76
CA ILE A 603 16.84 8.15 11.07
C ILE A 603 17.24 9.59 10.72
N LYS A 604 16.80 10.11 9.58
CA LYS A 604 17.05 11.48 9.17
C LYS A 604 16.45 12.51 10.13
N SER A 605 15.27 12.24 10.68
CA SER A 605 14.58 13.13 11.64
C SER A 605 15.33 13.26 12.98
N ILE A 606 16.01 12.20 13.42
CA ILE A 606 16.83 12.20 14.64
C ILE A 606 18.21 12.80 14.35
N GLY A 607 18.78 12.46 13.19
CA GLY A 607 20.11 12.86 12.75
C GLY A 607 21.23 12.00 13.34
N TRP A 608 22.19 11.62 12.49
CA TRP A 608 23.31 10.76 12.88
C TRP A 608 24.14 11.33 14.03
N SER A 609 24.37 12.64 14.08
CA SER A 609 25.13 13.26 15.17
C SER A 609 24.50 13.00 16.54
N SER A 610 23.17 13.06 16.64
CA SER A 610 22.42 12.80 17.87
C SER A 610 22.50 11.32 18.26
N ILE A 611 22.31 10.41 17.30
CA ILE A 611 22.42 8.95 17.50
C ILE A 611 23.81 8.60 18.03
N VAL A 612 24.85 9.05 17.34
CA VAL A 612 26.25 8.77 17.68
C VAL A 612 26.61 9.32 19.06
N HIS A 613 26.18 10.54 19.38
CA HIS A 613 26.46 11.14 20.68
C HIS A 613 25.77 10.38 21.82
N GLN A 614 24.49 10.04 21.66
CA GLN A 614 23.74 9.30 22.67
C GLN A 614 24.37 7.93 22.92
N GLU A 615 24.71 7.21 21.86
CA GLU A 615 25.39 5.92 21.93
C GLU A 615 26.74 5.99 22.65
N MET A 616 27.57 7.00 22.34
CA MET A 616 28.84 7.23 23.02
C MET A 616 28.64 7.39 24.54
N VAL A 617 27.63 8.16 24.95
CA VAL A 617 27.32 8.41 26.37
C VAL A 617 26.87 7.13 27.10
N LEU A 618 26.02 6.31 26.48
CA LEU A 618 25.57 5.05 27.05
C LEU A 618 26.72 4.04 27.19
N GLN A 619 27.52 3.92 26.13
CA GLN A 619 28.67 3.03 26.07
C GLN A 619 29.73 3.42 27.10
N GLU A 620 30.04 4.71 27.24
CA GLU A 620 30.99 5.23 28.23
C GLU A 620 30.57 4.87 29.66
N ALA A 621 29.29 5.03 29.99
CA ALA A 621 28.78 4.71 31.32
C ALA A 621 28.97 3.22 31.70
N LEU A 622 28.70 2.30 30.78
CA LEU A 622 28.90 0.87 31.03
C LEU A 622 30.40 0.51 31.06
N LEU A 623 31.21 1.05 30.15
CA LEU A 623 32.65 0.78 30.13
C LEU A 623 33.37 1.29 31.36
N SER A 624 33.06 2.50 31.80
CA SER A 624 33.59 3.06 33.04
C SER A 624 33.31 2.15 34.25
N TYR A 625 32.09 1.60 34.36
CA TYR A 625 31.72 0.66 35.43
C TYR A 625 32.51 -0.66 35.36
N LEU A 626 32.71 -1.22 34.16
CA LEU A 626 33.43 -2.48 33.99
C LEU A 626 34.93 -2.30 34.21
N HIS A 627 35.52 -1.22 33.69
CA HIS A 627 36.93 -0.90 33.86
C HIS A 627 37.30 -0.51 35.29
N SER A 628 36.36 0.00 36.09
CA SER A 628 36.63 0.23 37.52
C SER A 628 36.72 -1.08 38.34
N ARG A 629 36.45 -2.24 37.73
CA ARG A 629 36.43 -3.57 38.37
C ARG A 629 37.09 -4.64 37.49
N MET A 630 38.26 -4.34 36.91
CA MET A 630 38.99 -5.28 36.02
C MET A 630 39.37 -6.61 36.71
N ASP A 631 39.51 -6.63 38.04
CA ASP A 631 39.74 -7.88 38.78
C ASP A 631 38.52 -8.82 38.71
N THR A 632 37.32 -8.26 38.52
CA THR A 632 36.05 -8.99 38.43
C THR A 632 35.63 -9.26 36.98
N PHE A 633 35.90 -8.33 36.07
CA PHE A 633 35.44 -8.40 34.68
C PHE A 633 36.59 -8.43 33.69
N THR A 634 36.49 -9.31 32.69
CA THR A 634 37.31 -9.23 31.48
C THR A 634 36.49 -8.61 30.35
N VAL A 635 36.88 -7.42 29.89
CA VAL A 635 36.21 -6.69 28.79
C VAL A 635 36.89 -7.00 27.45
N TYR A 636 36.09 -7.22 26.41
CA TYR A 636 36.56 -7.52 25.05
C TYR A 636 36.18 -6.41 24.07
N GLY A 637 37.03 -6.18 23.06
CA GLY A 637 36.91 -5.11 22.09
C GLY A 637 37.63 -3.83 22.49
N GLU A 638 37.42 -2.78 21.71
CA GLU A 638 38.07 -1.48 21.89
C GLU A 638 37.79 -0.85 23.27
N PRO A 639 38.78 -0.61 24.15
CA PRO A 639 38.54 -0.16 25.53
C PRO A 639 38.01 1.27 25.71
N CYS A 640 37.65 2.01 24.66
CA CYS A 640 37.12 3.37 24.78
C CYS A 640 35.70 3.54 24.22
N SER A 641 35.08 4.68 24.55
CA SER A 641 33.80 5.10 23.98
C SER A 641 33.91 5.84 22.64
N ASP A 642 35.12 6.04 22.11
CA ASP A 642 35.36 6.77 20.86
C ASP A 642 34.45 6.24 19.73
N PRO A 643 33.55 7.08 19.19
CA PRO A 643 32.57 6.64 18.20
C PRO A 643 33.18 6.24 16.86
N SER A 644 34.43 6.62 16.59
CA SER A 644 35.17 6.21 15.39
C SER A 644 35.79 4.81 15.52
N ARG A 645 35.95 4.30 16.74
CA ARG A 645 36.63 3.02 17.03
C ARG A 645 35.68 1.94 17.54
N ARG A 646 34.51 2.32 18.07
CA ARG A 646 33.53 1.38 18.63
C ARG A 646 32.07 1.84 18.46
N ILE A 647 31.17 0.88 18.25
CA ILE A 647 29.70 1.06 18.31
C ILE A 647 29.15 0.70 19.70
N CYS A 648 27.89 1.06 20.00
CA CYS A 648 27.26 0.90 21.33
C CYS A 648 26.94 -0.55 21.75
N LEU A 649 27.97 -1.40 21.76
CA LEU A 649 27.95 -2.82 22.04
C LEU A 649 29.18 -3.15 22.88
N VAL A 650 28.95 -3.63 24.09
CA VAL A 650 30.00 -3.98 25.05
C VAL A 650 29.88 -5.45 25.41
N SER A 651 30.99 -6.16 25.30
CA SER A 651 31.07 -7.56 25.67
C SER A 651 32.12 -7.80 26.74
N PHE A 652 31.77 -8.66 27.68
CA PHE A 652 32.61 -8.96 28.83
C PHE A 652 32.32 -10.36 29.37
N ARG A 653 33.21 -10.84 30.24
CA ARG A 653 32.99 -12.01 31.09
C ARG A 653 33.11 -11.59 32.55
N VAL A 654 32.43 -12.31 33.43
CA VAL A 654 32.67 -12.26 34.87
C VAL A 654 33.66 -13.36 35.20
N ASN A 655 34.80 -12.99 35.79
CA ASN A 655 35.89 -13.91 36.06
C ASN A 655 35.41 -15.04 36.98
N GLY A 656 35.66 -16.29 36.60
CA GLY A 656 35.26 -17.47 37.36
C GLY A 656 33.78 -17.87 37.27
N ARG A 657 32.95 -17.19 36.47
CA ARG A 657 31.53 -17.52 36.28
C ARG A 657 31.16 -17.76 34.82
N SER A 658 30.15 -18.60 34.60
CA SER A 658 29.63 -18.88 33.25
C SER A 658 28.82 -17.71 32.71
N SER A 659 29.11 -17.29 31.48
CA SER A 659 28.36 -16.24 30.78
C SER A 659 26.89 -16.65 30.60
N LYS A 660 26.63 -17.95 30.38
CA LYS A 660 25.29 -18.49 30.18
C LYS A 660 24.46 -18.49 31.45
N GLU A 661 25.07 -18.84 32.58
CA GLU A 661 24.43 -18.79 33.89
C GLU A 661 24.03 -17.36 34.26
N ILE A 662 24.95 -16.41 34.05
CA ILE A 662 24.70 -14.99 34.33
C ILE A 662 23.57 -14.45 33.47
N GLU A 663 23.57 -14.73 32.16
CA GLU A 663 22.45 -14.38 31.28
C GLU A 663 21.12 -14.96 31.80
N ASN A 664 21.09 -16.24 32.18
CA ASN A 664 19.88 -16.88 32.69
C ASN A 664 19.38 -16.22 33.99
N ILE A 665 20.28 -15.96 34.95
CA ILE A 665 19.94 -15.29 36.22
C ILE A 665 19.34 -13.91 35.93
N ILE A 666 20.00 -13.10 35.09
CA ILE A 666 19.54 -11.74 34.76
C ILE A 666 18.17 -11.78 34.09
N GLN A 667 17.97 -12.66 33.11
CA GLN A 667 16.72 -12.69 32.35
C GLN A 667 15.53 -13.24 33.15
N CYS A 668 15.77 -14.20 34.05
CA CYS A 668 14.73 -14.79 34.90
C CYS A 668 14.29 -13.85 36.03
N HIS A 669 15.19 -13.03 36.58
CA HIS A 669 14.92 -12.24 37.79
C HIS A 669 14.75 -10.75 37.53
N THR A 670 14.97 -10.30 36.30
CA THR A 670 14.97 -8.86 35.98
C THR A 670 14.32 -8.58 34.63
N LYS A 671 14.07 -7.29 34.37
CA LYS A 671 13.57 -6.80 33.07
C LYS A 671 14.62 -6.77 31.96
N PHE A 672 15.90 -6.95 32.27
CA PHE A 672 16.97 -6.81 31.29
C PHE A 672 17.05 -8.03 30.36
N ARG A 673 17.31 -7.76 29.09
CA ARG A 673 17.49 -8.77 28.04
C ARG A 673 18.85 -8.54 27.40
N ILE A 674 19.74 -9.49 27.62
CA ILE A 674 21.13 -9.49 27.14
C ILE A 674 21.36 -10.80 26.39
N ALA A 675 22.45 -10.90 25.66
CA ALA A 675 22.84 -12.15 25.00
C ALA A 675 24.09 -12.73 25.66
N SER A 676 24.19 -14.05 25.75
CA SER A 676 25.46 -14.74 25.97
C SER A 676 25.83 -15.66 24.80
N GLY A 677 27.10 -16.05 24.72
CA GLY A 677 27.60 -16.99 23.73
C GLY A 677 28.46 -16.34 22.64
N HIS A 678 28.40 -16.91 21.44
CA HIS A 678 29.31 -16.58 20.33
C HIS A 678 28.72 -15.59 19.33
N ALA A 679 27.41 -15.29 19.39
CA ALA A 679 26.72 -14.42 18.44
C ALA A 679 27.00 -14.77 16.96
N TYR A 680 27.10 -16.08 16.67
CA TYR A 680 27.52 -16.65 15.37
C TYR A 680 28.89 -16.18 14.85
N SER A 681 29.83 -15.89 15.75
CA SER A 681 31.24 -15.59 15.43
C SER A 681 32.15 -16.66 16.06
N PHE A 682 31.85 -17.94 15.80
CA PHE A 682 32.49 -19.08 16.48
C PHE A 682 34.02 -19.06 16.35
N ARG A 683 34.53 -18.81 15.13
CA ARG A 683 35.97 -18.75 14.87
C ARG A 683 36.65 -17.61 15.62
N TYR A 684 35.96 -16.48 15.76
CA TYR A 684 36.48 -15.36 16.54
C TYR A 684 36.61 -15.77 18.03
N LEU A 685 35.54 -16.26 18.65
CA LEU A 685 35.61 -16.56 20.09
C LEU A 685 36.45 -17.80 20.41
N TYR A 686 36.34 -18.87 19.63
CA TYR A 686 36.94 -20.15 19.97
C TYR A 686 38.32 -20.31 19.34
N ASP A 687 38.47 -20.04 18.04
CA ASP A 687 39.75 -20.29 17.36
C ASP A 687 40.75 -19.16 17.61
N VAL A 688 40.31 -17.89 17.64
CA VAL A 688 41.19 -16.74 17.87
C VAL A 688 41.42 -16.48 19.35
N LEU A 689 40.36 -16.46 20.16
CA LEU A 689 40.48 -16.12 21.59
C LEU A 689 40.63 -17.32 22.52
N GLY A 690 40.33 -18.54 22.07
CA GLY A 690 40.38 -19.72 22.93
C GLY A 690 39.34 -19.71 24.06
N LEU A 691 38.22 -18.99 23.89
CA LEU A 691 37.19 -18.91 24.93
C LEU A 691 36.39 -20.23 25.02
N PRO A 692 35.90 -20.60 26.21
CA PRO A 692 35.02 -21.76 26.37
C PRO A 692 33.67 -21.56 25.68
N GLY A 693 32.94 -22.66 25.48
CA GLY A 693 31.73 -22.74 24.64
C GLY A 693 30.59 -21.76 25.03
N ASP A 694 30.53 -21.30 26.27
CA ASP A 694 29.54 -20.33 26.75
C ASP A 694 29.84 -18.87 26.33
N GLY A 695 30.99 -18.61 25.71
CA GLY A 695 31.33 -17.36 25.04
C GLY A 695 31.41 -16.14 25.97
N VAL A 696 30.81 -15.01 25.56
CA VAL A 696 30.84 -13.74 26.31
C VAL A 696 29.42 -13.27 26.60
N ILE A 697 29.26 -12.45 27.63
CA ILE A 697 28.06 -11.65 27.81
C ILE A 697 28.16 -10.45 26.88
N ARG A 698 27.10 -10.16 26.13
CA ARG A 698 26.99 -9.04 25.20
C ARG A 698 25.80 -8.17 25.58
N VAL A 699 26.09 -6.90 25.82
CA VAL A 699 25.10 -5.85 26.06
C VAL A 699 25.18 -4.84 24.92
N SER A 700 24.07 -4.67 24.21
CA SER A 700 23.97 -3.77 23.05
C SER A 700 22.84 -2.79 23.28
N PHE A 701 23.12 -1.51 23.05
CA PHE A 701 22.14 -0.44 23.15
C PHE A 701 21.90 0.20 21.78
N ALA A 702 20.79 0.92 21.67
CA ALA A 702 20.50 1.82 20.57
C ALA A 702 20.24 3.23 21.12
N HIS A 703 20.08 4.20 20.23
CA HIS A 703 19.87 5.62 20.58
C HIS A 703 18.62 5.88 21.43
N TYR A 704 17.65 4.97 21.48
CA TYR A 704 16.47 5.11 22.35
C TYR A 704 16.71 4.64 23.80
N ASN A 705 17.82 3.98 24.10
CA ASN A 705 18.18 3.60 25.47
C ASN A 705 18.64 4.82 26.27
N THR A 706 18.59 4.70 27.60
CA THR A 706 18.86 5.82 28.51
C THR A 706 19.97 5.53 29.52
N LEU A 707 20.66 6.58 29.97
CA LEU A 707 21.63 6.46 31.07
C LEU A 707 21.02 5.90 32.36
N LYS A 708 19.73 6.12 32.58
CA LYS A 708 19.00 5.54 33.71
C LYS A 708 18.97 4.02 33.60
N GLU A 709 18.68 3.47 32.42
CA GLU A 709 18.70 2.03 32.19
C GLU A 709 20.10 1.44 32.38
N VAL A 710 21.15 2.13 31.92
CA VAL A 710 22.55 1.70 32.15
C VAL A 710 22.87 1.66 33.65
N LYS A 711 22.48 2.69 34.42
CA LYS A 711 22.68 2.72 35.88
C LYS A 711 21.90 1.62 36.60
N GLU A 712 20.66 1.38 36.21
CA GLU A 712 19.86 0.29 36.75
C GLU A 712 20.48 -1.08 36.44
N PHE A 713 21.07 -1.23 35.24
CA PHE A 713 21.77 -2.45 34.83
C PHE A 713 23.05 -2.66 35.65
N THR A 714 23.86 -1.63 35.85
CA THR A 714 25.08 -1.73 36.67
C THR A 714 24.76 -2.05 38.14
N ASN A 715 23.72 -1.44 38.71
CA ASN A 715 23.25 -1.78 40.06
C ASN A 715 22.74 -3.22 40.16
N MET A 716 22.16 -3.74 39.07
CA MET A 716 21.74 -5.13 39.00
C MET A 716 22.96 -6.06 38.95
N LEU A 717 24.01 -5.73 38.20
CA LEU A 717 25.27 -6.48 38.21
C LEU A 717 25.90 -6.52 39.61
N ASP A 718 25.88 -5.41 40.36
CA ASP A 718 26.36 -5.39 41.75
C ASP A 718 25.58 -6.38 42.64
N ARG A 719 24.25 -6.43 42.52
CA ARG A 719 23.42 -7.41 43.26
C ARG A 719 23.66 -8.85 42.83
N LEU A 720 23.92 -9.08 41.54
CA LEU A 720 24.29 -10.40 41.02
C LEU A 720 25.61 -10.88 41.61
N LEU A 721 26.60 -9.99 41.72
CA LEU A 721 27.91 -10.31 42.30
C LEU A 721 27.85 -10.54 43.82
N ALA A 722 26.82 -10.01 44.49
CA ALA A 722 26.52 -10.27 45.90
C ALA A 722 25.63 -11.52 46.13
N ASP A 723 25.34 -12.30 45.07
CA ASP A 723 24.49 -13.48 45.05
C ASP A 723 23.05 -13.27 45.57
N GLU A 724 22.59 -12.01 45.60
CA GLU A 724 21.24 -11.63 46.06
C GLU A 724 20.12 -12.07 45.10
N LEU A 725 20.48 -12.53 43.90
CA LEU A 725 19.55 -12.94 42.84
C LEU A 725 19.39 -14.46 42.70
N GLU A 726 20.17 -15.26 43.42
CA GLU A 726 20.18 -16.73 43.26
C GLU A 726 19.12 -17.47 44.10
N GLY A 727 18.48 -16.79 45.06
CA GLY A 727 17.55 -17.39 46.03
C GLY A 727 16.14 -17.75 45.52
N HIS A 728 15.81 -17.52 44.25
CA HIS A 728 14.44 -17.69 43.72
C HIS A 728 14.40 -18.39 42.34
N ILE A 729 14.98 -19.59 42.22
CA ILE A 729 14.79 -20.42 41.02
C ILE A 729 13.34 -20.95 40.99
N LEU A 730 12.43 -20.25 40.32
CA LEU A 730 11.16 -20.82 39.86
C LEU A 730 11.40 -21.58 38.55
N PRO A 731 10.81 -22.77 38.36
CA PRO A 731 10.97 -23.52 37.12
C PRO A 731 10.31 -22.75 35.97
N CYS A 732 11.13 -22.19 35.08
CA CYS A 732 10.66 -21.50 33.88
C CYS A 732 10.17 -22.54 32.85
N GLY A 733 8.86 -22.69 32.71
CA GLY A 733 8.20 -23.56 31.73
C GLY A 733 8.22 -23.06 30.28
N LEU A 734 9.14 -22.16 29.90
CA LEU A 734 9.22 -21.55 28.56
C LEU A 734 10.58 -21.71 27.88
N CYS A 735 11.49 -22.54 28.42
CA CYS A 735 12.66 -22.99 27.67
C CYS A 735 12.26 -24.07 26.65
N GLY A 736 11.55 -23.63 25.59
CA GLY A 736 11.48 -24.37 24.34
C GLY A 736 12.90 -24.55 23.80
N THR A 737 13.22 -25.78 23.45
CA THR A 737 14.46 -26.26 22.84
C THR A 737 15.04 -25.28 21.81
N GLY A 738 16.27 -24.84 22.05
CA GLY A 738 17.06 -24.12 21.06
C GLY A 738 17.31 -24.98 19.81
N GLN A 739 17.14 -24.36 18.65
CA GLN A 739 17.80 -24.76 17.40
C GLN A 739 19.22 -24.22 17.37
#